data_AF-A0A929DG72-F1
#
_entry.id   AF-A0A929DG72-F1
#
_cell.length_a   1.000
_cell.length_b   1.000
_cell.length_c   1.000
_cell.angle_alpha   90.00
_cell.angle_beta   90.00
_cell.angle_gamma   90.00
#
_symmetry.space_group_name_H-M   'P 1'
#
loop_
_entity.id
_entity.type
_entity.pdbx_description
1 polymer ?
#
loop_
_entity_poly.entity_id
_entity_poly.type
_entity_poly.pdbx_seq_one_letter_code
_entity_poly.pdbx_strand_id
1 'polypeptide(L)'
;ICINPVAPEIIYAAVRNYGIYRTLNEGKTWEMVGKASMDRRQRTYHSIDLNPHNPAEVWVALFGNAFVKGIDYEARKLMENKFSRSNFVQNPGFEQPDEAEHPLQWNIEQPPAPKGESPVFSLSSKHVKNGKNAARFQLTKAYFEEPCPWPGYREQIRLEEEGKLPLQFSKPDVWWPCGLTNTWIYQKINPYFTTLMRGHKVAIGMDVFIAGYPKEIRHGWKSEEVLRSAPQVYLSEARDYNIHYVVADAWIEDAVPVDKAPPSQIEGHWFHIKAIGHVSEDALSLRVTVSGVGLYSDPMDIYIDNVRLGLVEEEVTKTENPHYYLPVTVNSSTVKTTNTPCALDIDFQDLLADLNITGKFDRFSVVIEGKDPLSGEFIPVDYRVGEHYKYGTAGTVYWLIENPKMTEFRIWFDTVSDSPRKPRSYIPAIGVGDELLFNTPESVPLYVMTTNLLVDFNGGGITDALSINHYSDRFGWPYDGILFHPGIEENDEGIKVRDFFRIRYIPEDAEDDEFRFLHARYNFVCPTDWDQDGLVDLFYVSMERDEIHHFTMPENADLFQSSNYFTFLKNTGRRDISGQPILKETKHYSALAVTHNAYAPAVAVEDLDGDGKKDIIGVKSHNGTHETPIGLAGIATVFFYRNTGVDKNGLPEVTEPVELKTTEGEIIFGYHYAPEISFGDVNNDGRIDIVFNNTYVRPHQVLWH
;
A
#
# COMPACT_ATOMS: atom_id res chain seq x y z
N ILE A 1 21.15 -0.31 21.80
CA ILE A 1 22.06 -0.71 20.70
C ILE A 1 21.46 -1.95 20.09
N CYS A 2 21.33 -2.01 18.78
CA CYS A 2 20.96 -3.23 18.07
C CYS A 2 22.02 -3.52 17.01
N ILE A 3 22.27 -4.81 16.78
CA ILE A 3 23.22 -5.29 15.78
C ILE A 3 22.38 -5.97 14.70
N ASN A 4 22.67 -5.69 13.44
CA ASN A 4 21.96 -6.34 12.36
C ASN A 4 22.24 -7.85 12.38
N PRO A 5 21.19 -8.69 12.42
CA PRO A 5 21.35 -10.13 12.59
C PRO A 5 21.95 -10.85 11.36
N VAL A 6 22.05 -10.16 10.21
CA VAL A 6 22.53 -10.72 8.95
C VAL A 6 23.86 -10.11 8.52
N ALA A 7 24.07 -8.83 8.84
CA ALA A 7 25.31 -8.10 8.61
C ALA A 7 25.81 -7.49 9.93
N PRO A 8 26.52 -8.24 10.79
CA PRO A 8 26.95 -7.77 12.11
C PRO A 8 27.83 -6.52 12.09
N GLU A 9 28.42 -6.17 10.95
CA GLU A 9 29.13 -4.91 10.73
C GLU A 9 28.20 -3.67 10.77
N ILE A 10 26.89 -3.88 10.60
CA ILE A 10 25.85 -2.86 10.72
C ILE A 10 25.34 -2.83 12.16
N ILE A 11 25.57 -1.72 12.85
CA ILE A 11 25.18 -1.54 14.26
C ILE A 11 24.48 -0.21 14.40
N TYR A 12 23.39 -0.17 15.16
CA TYR A 12 22.71 1.05 15.54
C TYR A 12 22.82 1.32 17.03
N ALA A 13 23.06 2.57 17.39
CA ALA A 13 23.16 3.06 18.75
C ALA A 13 22.24 4.28 18.91
N ALA A 14 21.15 4.11 19.66
CA ALA A 14 20.37 5.24 20.14
C ALA A 14 21.09 5.91 21.31
N VAL A 15 21.46 7.18 21.14
CA VAL A 15 22.14 7.99 22.14
C VAL A 15 21.17 9.05 22.65
N ARG A 16 20.83 8.95 23.93
CA ARG A 16 19.89 9.88 24.60
C ARG A 16 20.30 11.33 24.35
N ASN A 17 19.36 12.15 23.86
CA ASN A 17 19.54 13.55 23.45
C ASN A 17 20.40 13.80 22.21
N TYR A 18 21.10 12.80 21.68
CA TYR A 18 22.06 12.96 20.58
C TYR A 18 21.63 12.29 19.28
N GLY A 19 20.65 11.39 19.29
CA GLY A 19 20.10 10.78 18.07
C GLY A 19 20.43 9.30 17.94
N ILE A 20 20.11 8.73 16.79
CA ILE A 20 20.49 7.37 16.45
C ILE A 20 21.73 7.44 15.59
N TYR A 21 22.73 6.65 15.94
CA TYR A 21 23.95 6.49 15.16
C TYR A 21 23.96 5.12 14.54
N ARG A 22 24.42 5.04 13.31
CA ARG A 22 24.68 3.83 12.56
C ARG A 22 26.18 3.72 12.31
N THR A 23 26.68 2.49 12.30
CA THR A 23 27.93 2.13 11.64
C THR A 23 27.61 1.08 10.59
N LEU A 24 28.37 1.08 9.50
CA LEU A 24 28.32 0.09 8.42
C LEU A 24 29.63 -0.72 8.34
N ASN A 25 30.53 -0.54 9.32
CA ASN A 25 31.89 -1.08 9.27
C ASN A 25 32.42 -1.48 10.67
N GLU A 26 31.60 -2.21 11.43
CA GLU A 26 31.99 -2.82 12.71
C GLU A 26 32.34 -1.78 13.79
N GLY A 27 31.75 -0.58 13.70
CA GLY A 27 31.98 0.52 14.64
C GLY A 27 33.25 1.32 14.40
N LYS A 28 33.95 1.13 13.26
CA LYS A 28 35.14 1.92 12.89
C LYS A 28 34.77 3.38 12.61
N THR A 29 33.65 3.61 11.93
CA THR A 29 33.08 4.95 11.73
C THR A 29 31.58 4.92 12.04
N TRP A 30 31.11 6.01 12.63
CA TRP A 30 29.71 6.19 12.97
C TRP A 30 29.16 7.43 12.29
N GLU A 31 27.97 7.29 11.73
CA GLU A 31 27.19 8.39 11.18
C GLU A 31 25.87 8.47 11.91
N MET A 32 25.31 9.68 12.01
CA MET A 32 24.02 9.85 12.67
C MET A 32 22.91 9.68 11.63
N VAL A 33 21.96 8.79 11.91
CA VAL A 33 20.79 8.50 11.07
C VAL A 33 19.54 9.13 11.69
N GLY A 34 18.64 9.66 10.86
CA GLY A 34 17.39 10.30 11.32
C GLY A 34 17.53 11.72 11.89
N LYS A 35 18.67 12.41 11.66
CA LYS A 35 18.89 13.79 12.17
C LYS A 35 17.90 14.82 11.61
N ALA A 36 17.52 14.67 10.33
CA ALA A 36 16.72 15.66 9.60
C ALA A 36 15.23 15.65 10.00
N SER A 37 14.71 14.51 10.45
CA SER A 37 13.28 14.30 10.74
C SER A 37 12.89 14.44 12.21
N MET A 38 13.82 14.80 13.11
CA MET A 38 13.57 14.73 14.56
C MET A 38 13.94 16.02 15.32
N ASP A 39 12.91 16.70 15.86
CA ASP A 39 13.05 17.85 16.76
C ASP A 39 13.94 17.48 17.95
N ARG A 40 14.85 18.38 18.34
CA ARG A 40 15.68 18.29 19.56
C ARG A 40 14.86 17.99 20.82
N ARG A 41 13.60 18.42 20.88
CA ARG A 41 12.69 18.18 22.02
C ARG A 41 12.16 16.74 22.11
N GLN A 42 12.22 15.96 21.02
CA GLN A 42 11.74 14.57 20.95
C GLN A 42 12.86 13.52 21.06
N ARG A 43 14.11 13.95 21.31
CA ARG A 43 15.32 13.09 21.28
C ARG A 43 15.55 12.26 22.55
N THR A 44 14.48 11.87 23.25
CA THR A 44 14.59 10.95 24.38
C THR A 44 14.26 9.55 23.90
N TYR A 45 15.30 8.85 23.44
CA TYR A 45 15.21 7.48 22.94
C TYR A 45 15.33 6.48 24.09
N HIS A 46 14.43 5.50 24.15
CA HIS A 46 14.43 4.47 25.19
C HIS A 46 14.95 3.12 24.69
N SER A 47 14.52 2.72 23.49
CA SER A 47 14.95 1.49 22.86
C SER A 47 15.06 1.66 21.35
N ILE A 48 15.87 0.80 20.75
CA ILE A 48 16.03 0.66 19.30
C ILE A 48 16.13 -0.83 19.01
N ASP A 49 15.39 -1.29 18.01
CA ASP A 49 15.42 -2.68 17.57
C ASP A 49 15.24 -2.77 16.05
N LEU A 50 15.49 -3.95 15.48
CA LEU A 50 15.32 -4.23 14.06
C LEU A 50 14.13 -5.15 13.85
N ASN A 51 13.42 -4.98 12.74
CA ASN A 51 12.41 -5.96 12.35
C ASN A 51 13.13 -7.28 12.00
N PRO A 52 12.80 -8.41 12.65
CA PRO A 52 13.46 -9.70 12.41
C PRO A 52 13.20 -10.26 11.01
N HIS A 53 12.12 -9.79 10.36
CA HIS A 53 11.79 -10.13 8.99
C HIS A 53 12.33 -9.09 8.00
N ASN A 54 12.62 -7.86 8.43
CA ASN A 54 13.23 -6.81 7.61
C ASN A 54 14.35 -6.07 8.37
N PRO A 55 15.58 -6.59 8.44
CA PRO A 55 16.74 -5.99 9.12
C PRO A 55 17.19 -4.61 8.63
N ALA A 56 16.64 -4.10 7.51
CA ALA A 56 16.81 -2.72 7.11
C ALA A 56 15.80 -1.78 7.79
N GLU A 57 14.71 -2.32 8.33
CA GLU A 57 13.71 -1.58 9.08
C GLU A 57 14.10 -1.46 10.56
N VAL A 58 14.25 -0.22 10.99
CA VAL A 58 14.68 0.17 12.33
C VAL A 58 13.49 0.73 13.09
N TRP A 59 13.22 0.16 14.26
CA TRP A 59 12.18 0.58 15.19
C TRP A 59 12.80 1.31 16.38
N VAL A 60 12.17 2.39 16.81
CA VAL A 60 12.70 3.26 17.86
C VAL A 60 11.57 3.68 18.79
N ALA A 61 11.73 3.42 20.08
CA ALA A 61 10.81 3.90 21.10
C ALA A 61 11.24 5.27 21.63
N LEU A 62 10.31 6.21 21.64
CA LEU A 62 10.46 7.59 22.12
C LEU A 62 9.75 7.79 23.46
N PHE A 63 10.03 8.90 24.13
CA PHE A 63 9.32 9.30 25.35
C PHE A 63 7.85 9.62 25.05
N GLY A 64 6.91 9.12 25.86
CA GLY A 64 5.48 9.45 25.76
C GLY A 64 4.60 8.50 24.94
N ASN A 65 4.92 7.19 24.92
CA ASN A 65 4.17 6.13 24.20
C ASN A 65 4.23 6.20 22.66
N ALA A 66 5.21 6.88 22.09
CA ALA A 66 5.40 6.95 20.64
C ALA A 66 6.48 5.97 20.15
N PHE A 67 6.19 5.28 19.04
CA PHE A 67 7.17 4.50 18.27
C PHE A 67 7.34 5.14 16.90
N VAL A 68 8.57 5.11 16.38
CA VAL A 68 8.86 5.46 14.99
C VAL A 68 9.57 4.30 14.32
N LYS A 69 9.22 4.03 13.06
CA LYS A 69 9.91 3.07 12.19
C LYS A 69 10.49 3.77 10.98
N GLY A 70 11.58 3.25 10.44
CA GLY A 70 12.17 3.76 9.21
C GLY A 70 13.01 2.69 8.51
N ILE A 71 13.10 2.79 7.18
CA ILE A 71 13.97 1.93 6.37
C ILE A 71 15.33 2.59 6.22
N ASP A 72 16.37 1.86 6.58
CA ASP A 72 17.75 2.22 6.32
C ASP A 72 18.17 1.72 4.93
N TYR A 73 18.08 2.60 3.94
CA TYR A 73 18.42 2.30 2.55
C TYR A 73 19.91 2.03 2.32
N GLU A 74 20.80 2.60 3.15
CA GLU A 74 22.25 2.34 3.03
C GLU A 74 22.60 0.97 3.60
N ALA A 75 22.01 0.60 4.74
CA ALA A 75 22.11 -0.74 5.28
C ALA A 75 21.50 -1.76 4.30
N ARG A 76 20.33 -1.46 3.72
CA ARG A 76 19.69 -2.28 2.69
C ARG A 76 20.63 -2.50 1.50
N LYS A 77 21.16 -1.43 0.90
CA LYS A 77 22.08 -1.49 -0.23
C LYS A 77 23.37 -2.24 0.09
N LEU A 78 23.94 -2.05 1.28
CA LEU A 78 25.13 -2.79 1.71
C LEU A 78 24.85 -4.28 1.82
N MET A 79 23.71 -4.64 2.42
CA MET A 79 23.29 -6.03 2.51
C MET A 79 22.97 -6.61 1.13
N GLU A 80 22.24 -5.91 0.25
CA GLU A 80 21.95 -6.35 -1.12
C GLU A 80 23.25 -6.62 -1.90
N ASN A 81 24.23 -5.71 -1.82
CA ASN A 81 25.55 -5.89 -2.43
C ASN A 81 26.29 -7.10 -1.85
N LYS A 82 26.32 -7.23 -0.52
CA LYS A 82 27.00 -8.33 0.19
C LYS A 82 26.39 -9.68 -0.15
N PHE A 83 25.07 -9.74 -0.27
CA PHE A 83 24.33 -10.97 -0.43
C PHE A 83 24.09 -11.35 -1.91
N SER A 84 24.15 -10.42 -2.87
CA SER A 84 23.97 -10.68 -4.31
C SER A 84 24.73 -11.88 -4.91
N ARG A 85 25.78 -12.38 -4.24
CA ARG A 85 26.59 -13.55 -4.64
C ARG A 85 26.84 -14.57 -3.53
N SER A 86 26.10 -14.48 -2.42
CA SER A 86 26.27 -15.38 -1.28
C SER A 86 25.54 -16.70 -1.51
N ASN A 87 26.07 -17.79 -0.94
CA ASN A 87 25.36 -19.05 -0.88
C ASN A 87 24.41 -19.01 0.32
N PHE A 88 23.10 -19.14 0.07
CA PHE A 88 22.06 -18.94 1.09
C PHE A 88 21.52 -20.23 1.68
N VAL A 89 21.99 -21.37 1.18
CA VAL A 89 21.75 -22.68 1.79
C VAL A 89 23.03 -23.15 2.48
N GLN A 90 22.87 -23.67 3.69
CA GLN A 90 23.90 -24.30 4.49
C GLN A 90 24.08 -25.75 4.04
N ASN A 91 25.30 -26.28 4.13
CA ASN A 91 25.60 -27.67 3.74
C ASN A 91 25.07 -28.05 2.34
N PRO A 92 25.29 -27.21 1.29
CA PRO A 92 24.72 -27.43 -0.04
C PRO A 92 25.14 -28.78 -0.64
N GLY A 93 26.36 -29.25 -0.33
CA GLY A 93 26.95 -30.47 -0.86
C GLY A 93 26.74 -31.72 0.00
N PHE A 94 25.80 -31.69 0.95
CA PHE A 94 25.50 -32.82 1.86
C PHE A 94 26.74 -33.35 2.61
N GLU A 95 27.68 -32.46 2.91
CA GLU A 95 29.00 -32.80 3.45
C GLU A 95 28.97 -33.21 4.92
N GLN A 96 27.95 -32.75 5.65
CA GLN A 96 27.78 -33.00 7.07
C GLN A 96 26.49 -33.80 7.29
N PRO A 97 26.57 -35.12 7.54
CA PRO A 97 25.43 -35.87 8.02
C PRO A 97 25.24 -35.71 9.54
N ASP A 98 24.01 -35.89 10.01
CA ASP A 98 23.70 -36.07 11.43
C ASP A 98 24.04 -37.51 11.91
N GLU A 99 23.80 -37.79 13.20
CA GLU A 99 24.07 -39.12 13.79
C GLU A 99 23.25 -40.26 13.15
N ALA A 100 22.17 -39.94 12.44
CA ALA A 100 21.30 -40.88 11.75
C ALA A 100 21.58 -40.93 10.22
N GLU A 101 22.71 -40.38 9.78
CA GLU A 101 23.12 -40.28 8.37
C GLU A 101 22.18 -39.44 7.49
N HIS A 102 21.37 -38.55 8.08
CA HIS A 102 20.60 -37.57 7.32
C HIS A 102 21.45 -36.32 7.02
N PRO A 103 21.25 -35.66 5.86
CA PRO A 103 21.93 -34.42 5.55
C PRO A 103 21.55 -33.31 6.55
N LEU A 104 22.52 -32.84 7.33
CA LEU A 104 22.34 -31.74 8.28
C LEU A 104 21.84 -30.49 7.53
N GLN A 105 20.89 -29.75 8.12
CA GLN A 105 20.23 -28.56 7.54
C GLN A 105 19.23 -28.82 6.40
N TRP A 106 19.09 -30.05 5.90
CA TRP A 106 18.10 -30.40 4.89
C TRP A 106 16.93 -31.17 5.53
N ASN A 107 15.72 -30.76 5.21
CA ASN A 107 14.51 -31.49 5.58
C ASN A 107 14.17 -32.46 4.44
N ILE A 108 13.71 -33.65 4.81
CA ILE A 108 13.30 -34.68 3.86
C ILE A 108 11.82 -34.93 4.09
N GLU A 109 11.02 -34.77 3.04
CA GLU A 109 9.63 -35.24 3.02
C GLU A 109 9.52 -36.31 1.93
N GLN A 110 9.13 -37.51 2.31
CA GLN A 110 9.01 -38.67 1.43
C GLN A 110 7.91 -39.63 1.90
N PRO A 111 7.28 -40.39 1.00
CA PRO A 111 6.36 -41.46 1.35
C PRO A 111 7.04 -42.53 2.19
N PRO A 112 6.28 -43.29 2.99
CA PRO A 112 6.79 -44.50 3.61
C PRO A 112 7.28 -45.48 2.54
N ALA A 113 8.35 -46.22 2.84
CA ALA A 113 8.89 -47.19 1.92
C ALA A 113 7.91 -48.37 1.71
N PRO A 114 7.63 -48.78 0.46
CA PRO A 114 6.94 -50.01 0.15
C PRO A 114 7.63 -51.20 0.80
N LYS A 115 6.88 -52.28 1.03
CA LYS A 115 7.40 -53.46 1.73
C LYS A 115 8.58 -54.07 0.97
N GLY A 116 9.77 -54.05 1.59
CA GLY A 116 11.00 -54.63 1.02
C GLY A 116 11.87 -53.64 0.26
N GLU A 117 11.45 -52.38 0.13
CA GLU A 117 12.23 -51.30 -0.46
C GLU A 117 12.96 -50.48 0.62
N SER A 118 14.06 -49.84 0.22
CA SER A 118 14.73 -48.82 1.04
C SER A 118 14.09 -47.44 0.80
N PRO A 119 14.16 -46.49 1.75
CA PRO A 119 13.63 -45.13 1.58
C PRO A 119 14.06 -44.48 0.27
N VAL A 120 13.17 -43.65 -0.31
CA VAL A 120 13.43 -42.99 -1.59
C VAL A 120 14.71 -42.16 -1.52
N PHE A 121 14.94 -41.45 -0.42
CA PHE A 121 16.15 -40.66 -0.24
C PHE A 121 17.16 -41.38 0.67
N SER A 122 18.42 -41.37 0.26
CA SER A 122 19.56 -41.80 1.08
C SER A 122 20.82 -41.00 0.73
N LEU A 123 21.83 -41.00 1.61
CA LEU A 123 23.17 -40.52 1.27
C LEU A 123 23.98 -41.67 0.66
N SER A 124 24.64 -41.40 -0.46
CA SER A 124 25.42 -42.36 -1.23
C SER A 124 26.91 -42.17 -0.99
N SER A 125 27.62 -43.28 -0.90
CA SER A 125 29.08 -43.32 -0.77
C SER A 125 29.81 -43.18 -2.12
N LYS A 126 29.14 -42.77 -3.20
CA LYS A 126 29.83 -42.27 -4.40
C LYS A 126 30.41 -40.89 -4.09
N HIS A 127 31.45 -40.44 -4.82
CA HIS A 127 32.30 -39.30 -4.45
C HIS A 127 32.78 -38.48 -5.66
N VAL A 128 32.53 -37.16 -5.69
CA VAL A 128 33.41 -36.19 -6.37
C VAL A 128 34.60 -35.97 -5.43
N LYS A 129 35.85 -36.05 -5.92
CA LYS A 129 37.11 -36.02 -5.14
C LYS A 129 36.99 -35.29 -3.79
N ASN A 130 37.42 -35.98 -2.71
CA ASN A 130 37.54 -35.55 -1.29
C ASN A 130 36.46 -36.01 -0.29
N GLY A 131 36.02 -37.29 -0.33
CA GLY A 131 35.40 -37.90 0.87
C GLY A 131 33.99 -37.43 1.29
N LYS A 132 33.18 -36.86 0.38
CA LYS A 132 31.79 -36.40 0.57
C LYS A 132 30.72 -37.30 -0.08
N ASN A 133 29.55 -37.41 0.57
CA ASN A 133 28.39 -38.20 0.12
C ASN A 133 27.54 -37.50 -0.96
N ALA A 134 26.95 -38.27 -1.89
CA ALA A 134 25.95 -37.77 -2.85
C ALA A 134 24.52 -37.94 -2.31
N ALA A 135 23.58 -37.10 -2.70
CA ALA A 135 22.16 -37.35 -2.50
C ALA A 135 21.70 -38.44 -3.49
N ARG A 136 21.24 -39.58 -2.98
CA ARG A 136 20.68 -40.67 -3.78
C ARG A 136 19.17 -40.71 -3.70
N PHE A 137 18.55 -40.66 -4.87
CA PHE A 137 17.13 -40.92 -5.04
C PHE A 137 16.95 -42.35 -5.59
N GLN A 138 16.47 -43.24 -4.72
CA GLN A 138 16.10 -44.61 -5.00
C GLN A 138 14.68 -44.64 -5.58
N LEU A 139 14.59 -44.54 -6.90
CA LEU A 139 13.34 -44.60 -7.65
C LEU A 139 13.20 -46.02 -8.20
N THR A 140 12.22 -46.80 -7.71
CA THR A 140 11.90 -48.13 -8.23
C THR A 140 10.45 -48.20 -8.68
N LYS A 141 10.12 -49.22 -9.48
CA LYS A 141 8.75 -49.47 -9.93
C LYS A 141 7.76 -49.66 -8.76
N ALA A 142 8.23 -50.20 -7.63
CA ALA A 142 7.40 -50.44 -6.45
C ALA A 142 6.82 -49.16 -5.86
N TYR A 143 7.60 -48.06 -5.86
CA TYR A 143 7.12 -46.77 -5.38
C TYR A 143 6.02 -46.15 -6.26
N PHE A 144 6.09 -46.40 -7.57
CA PHE A 144 5.05 -45.96 -8.49
C PHE A 144 3.73 -46.69 -8.25
N GLU A 145 3.79 -47.98 -7.93
CA GLU A 145 2.61 -48.82 -7.77
C GLU A 145 1.87 -48.59 -6.43
N GLU A 146 2.40 -47.77 -5.51
CA GLU A 146 1.76 -47.43 -4.23
C GLU A 146 0.78 -46.23 -4.31
N PRO A 147 -0.26 -46.18 -3.45
CA PRO A 147 -1.20 -45.07 -3.38
C PRO A 147 -0.59 -43.72 -2.93
N CYS A 148 -1.12 -42.60 -3.43
CA CYS A 148 -0.65 -41.24 -3.09
C CYS A 148 -0.77 -40.90 -1.58
N PRO A 149 0.28 -40.41 -0.91
CA PRO A 149 0.29 -40.21 0.55
C PRO A 149 -0.26 -38.85 1.06
N TRP A 150 -0.63 -37.90 0.19
CA TRP A 150 -0.89 -36.51 0.60
C TRP A 150 -2.13 -36.34 1.52
N PRO A 151 -2.01 -35.62 2.65
CA PRO A 151 -3.16 -35.22 3.46
C PRO A 151 -4.13 -34.30 2.71
N GLY A 152 -3.62 -33.35 1.92
CA GLY A 152 -4.46 -32.39 1.16
C GLY A 152 -5.33 -33.06 0.09
N TYR A 153 -4.80 -34.07 -0.60
CA TYR A 153 -5.58 -34.85 -1.58
C TYR A 153 -6.65 -35.72 -0.91
N ARG A 154 -6.34 -36.33 0.24
CA ARG A 154 -7.34 -37.05 1.06
C ARG A 154 -8.43 -36.13 1.60
N GLU A 155 -8.05 -34.93 2.01
CA GLU A 155 -8.98 -33.92 2.51
C GLU A 155 -9.86 -33.34 1.39
N GLN A 156 -9.30 -33.10 0.22
CA GLN A 156 -10.07 -32.69 -0.95
C GLN A 156 -11.10 -33.76 -1.35
N ILE A 157 -10.70 -35.04 -1.45
CA ILE A 157 -11.64 -36.15 -1.72
C ILE A 157 -12.75 -36.21 -0.67
N ARG A 158 -12.39 -36.12 0.63
CA ARG A 158 -13.37 -36.12 1.72
C ARG A 158 -14.35 -34.93 1.61
N LEU A 159 -13.85 -33.73 1.29
CA LEU A 159 -14.68 -32.52 1.16
C LEU A 159 -15.58 -32.55 -0.08
N GLU A 160 -15.15 -33.17 -1.18
CA GLU A 160 -15.97 -33.43 -2.36
C GLU A 160 -17.07 -34.47 -2.09
N GLU A 161 -16.76 -35.57 -1.38
CA GLU A 161 -17.73 -36.59 -0.95
C GLU A 161 -18.76 -36.05 0.05
N GLU A 162 -18.35 -35.10 0.90
CA GLU A 162 -19.24 -34.37 1.82
C GLU A 162 -20.04 -33.24 1.16
N GLY A 163 -19.83 -32.98 -0.14
CA GLY A 163 -20.51 -31.93 -0.90
C GLY A 163 -20.13 -30.50 -0.51
N LYS A 164 -19.01 -30.31 0.22
CA LYS A 164 -18.49 -28.99 0.61
C LYS A 164 -17.63 -28.36 -0.48
N LEU A 165 -17.13 -29.16 -1.40
CA LEU A 165 -16.50 -28.73 -2.64
C LEU A 165 -17.29 -29.31 -3.83
N PRO A 166 -17.37 -28.60 -4.97
CA PRO A 166 -17.99 -29.14 -6.17
C PRO A 166 -17.21 -30.38 -6.65
N LEU A 167 -17.93 -31.48 -6.93
CA LEU A 167 -17.38 -32.71 -7.50
C LEU A 167 -16.73 -32.41 -8.86
N GLN A 168 -15.40 -32.32 -8.89
CA GLN A 168 -14.65 -32.28 -10.14
C GLN A 168 -14.47 -33.72 -10.64
N PHE A 169 -15.45 -34.24 -11.38
CA PHE A 169 -15.25 -35.49 -12.11
C PHE A 169 -14.39 -35.26 -13.36
N SER A 170 -13.09 -35.45 -13.19
CA SER A 170 -12.44 -36.53 -13.90
C SER A 170 -11.54 -37.28 -12.93
N LYS A 171 -11.81 -38.57 -12.75
CA LYS A 171 -10.68 -39.51 -12.55
C LYS A 171 -9.64 -39.11 -13.59
N PRO A 172 -8.36 -38.90 -13.26
CA PRO A 172 -7.36 -38.75 -14.30
C PRO A 172 -7.28 -40.10 -15.03
N ASP A 173 -8.10 -40.27 -16.07
CA ASP A 173 -7.85 -41.22 -17.13
C ASP A 173 -6.51 -40.78 -17.71
N VAL A 174 -5.45 -41.48 -17.30
CA VAL A 174 -4.03 -41.27 -17.65
C VAL A 174 -3.54 -39.92 -17.09
N TRP A 175 -2.86 -39.81 -15.94
CA TRP A 175 -1.41 -40.06 -15.78
C TRP A 175 -0.95 -39.97 -14.31
N TRP A 176 -1.85 -39.85 -13.32
CA TRP A 176 -1.48 -39.58 -11.92
C TRP A 176 -2.32 -40.25 -10.80
N PRO A 177 -2.78 -41.52 -10.90
CA PRO A 177 -3.33 -42.24 -9.73
C PRO A 177 -2.25 -43.01 -8.94
N CYS A 178 -1.01 -43.00 -9.40
CA CYS A 178 0.10 -43.85 -8.96
C CYS A 178 1.26 -42.95 -8.52
N GLY A 179 1.90 -43.26 -7.38
CA GLY A 179 2.85 -42.39 -6.70
C GLY A 179 4.04 -41.98 -7.57
N LEU A 180 4.06 -40.73 -8.04
CA LEU A 180 5.35 -40.06 -8.02
C LEU A 180 5.89 -40.20 -6.60
N THR A 181 7.16 -40.58 -6.47
CA THR A 181 7.77 -40.70 -5.14
C THR A 181 7.62 -39.43 -4.32
N ASN A 182 7.37 -38.27 -4.95
CA ASN A 182 7.08 -36.98 -4.29
C ASN A 182 8.04 -36.74 -3.11
N THR A 183 9.28 -37.17 -3.32
CA THR A 183 10.35 -37.05 -2.35
C THR A 183 11.10 -35.80 -2.70
N TRP A 184 10.96 -34.80 -1.84
CA TRP A 184 11.77 -33.62 -1.93
C TRP A 184 12.65 -33.48 -0.71
N ILE A 185 13.85 -33.02 -0.97
CA ILE A 185 14.74 -32.49 0.05
C ILE A 185 14.71 -30.97 -0.08
N TYR A 186 14.49 -30.29 1.04
CA TYR A 186 14.41 -28.84 1.03
C TYR A 186 15.11 -28.20 2.21
N GLN A 187 15.63 -27.01 1.96
CA GLN A 187 16.11 -26.12 3.00
C GLN A 187 15.28 -24.84 3.01
N LYS A 188 14.83 -24.44 4.19
CA LYS A 188 14.19 -23.12 4.37
C LYS A 188 15.27 -22.07 4.17
N ILE A 189 15.04 -21.18 3.22
CA ILE A 189 15.84 -19.98 3.08
C ILE A 189 15.58 -19.12 4.32
N ASN A 190 16.62 -18.50 4.87
CA ASN A 190 16.48 -17.60 6.01
C ASN A 190 15.37 -16.56 5.73
N PRO A 191 14.44 -16.31 6.69
CA PRO A 191 13.35 -15.36 6.53
C PRO A 191 13.78 -13.99 5.98
N TYR A 192 15.01 -13.56 6.31
CA TYR A 192 15.60 -12.35 5.76
C TYR A 192 15.66 -12.33 4.23
N PHE A 193 16.19 -13.38 3.60
CA PHE A 193 16.29 -13.45 2.14
C PHE A 193 14.93 -13.68 1.50
N THR A 194 13.96 -14.27 2.21
CA THR A 194 12.57 -14.30 1.74
C THR A 194 12.03 -12.87 1.58
N THR A 195 12.25 -12.00 2.57
CA THR A 195 11.82 -10.60 2.51
C THR A 195 12.48 -9.82 1.38
N LEU A 196 13.76 -10.04 1.10
CA LEU A 196 14.45 -9.39 -0.01
C LEU A 196 13.87 -9.75 -1.38
N MET A 197 13.15 -10.86 -1.47
CA MET A 197 12.70 -11.44 -2.74
C MET A 197 11.22 -11.20 -3.00
N ARG A 198 10.43 -10.87 -1.97
CA ARG A 198 9.01 -10.50 -2.10
C ARG A 198 8.81 -9.42 -3.16
N GLY A 199 7.85 -9.64 -4.04
CA GLY A 199 7.52 -8.72 -5.12
C GLY A 199 8.54 -8.69 -6.26
N HIS A 200 9.56 -9.55 -6.25
CA HIS A 200 10.62 -9.54 -7.24
C HIS A 200 10.68 -10.84 -8.05
N LYS A 201 11.11 -10.68 -9.31
CA LYS A 201 11.60 -11.78 -10.12
C LYS A 201 13.02 -12.19 -9.67
N VAL A 202 13.20 -13.48 -9.41
CA VAL A 202 14.42 -14.06 -8.86
C VAL A 202 14.96 -15.17 -9.74
N ALA A 203 16.28 -15.30 -9.80
CA ALA A 203 17.00 -16.37 -10.46
C ALA A 203 17.73 -17.20 -9.42
N ILE A 204 17.53 -18.51 -9.44
CA ILE A 204 18.36 -19.46 -8.70
C ILE A 204 19.29 -20.14 -9.67
N GLY A 205 20.60 -19.99 -9.46
CA GLY A 205 21.63 -20.77 -10.12
C GLY A 205 22.19 -21.82 -9.17
N MET A 206 22.54 -23.00 -9.64
CA MET A 206 23.32 -23.96 -8.86
C MET A 206 24.13 -24.87 -9.78
N ASP A 207 25.19 -25.45 -9.23
CA ASP A 207 25.99 -26.44 -9.93
C ASP A 207 25.59 -27.83 -9.44
N VAL A 208 25.22 -28.72 -10.36
CA VAL A 208 24.83 -30.10 -10.07
C VAL A 208 25.84 -31.05 -10.68
N PHE A 209 26.44 -31.93 -9.87
CA PHE A 209 27.25 -33.04 -10.38
C PHE A 209 26.44 -34.32 -10.38
N ILE A 210 26.46 -35.05 -11.48
CA ILE A 210 25.68 -36.28 -11.62
C ILE A 210 26.64 -37.46 -11.51
N ALA A 211 26.64 -38.11 -10.35
CA ALA A 211 27.54 -39.23 -10.01
C ALA A 211 26.99 -40.62 -10.40
N GLY A 212 25.75 -40.67 -10.88
CA GLY A 212 25.11 -41.85 -11.42
C GLY A 212 23.84 -41.45 -12.13
N TYR A 213 23.68 -41.90 -13.38
CA TYR A 213 22.58 -41.51 -14.27
C TYR A 213 21.99 -42.75 -14.97
N PRO A 214 20.66 -42.79 -15.26
CA PRO A 214 20.06 -43.91 -16.00
C PRO A 214 20.67 -44.08 -17.39
N LYS A 215 21.03 -45.31 -17.77
CA LYS A 215 21.74 -45.59 -19.04
C LYS A 215 20.84 -45.61 -20.29
N GLU A 216 19.53 -45.67 -20.12
CA GLU A 216 18.55 -45.58 -21.21
C GLU A 216 17.51 -44.49 -20.89
N ILE A 217 17.60 -43.36 -21.58
CA ILE A 217 16.48 -42.42 -21.75
C ILE A 217 15.82 -42.77 -23.09
N ARG A 218 14.52 -43.05 -23.11
CA ARG A 218 13.75 -43.18 -24.37
C ARG A 218 12.73 -42.06 -24.43
N HIS A 219 12.83 -41.23 -25.47
CA HIS A 219 11.87 -40.17 -25.76
C HIS A 219 10.82 -40.70 -26.73
N GLY A 220 9.56 -40.79 -26.28
CA GLY A 220 8.45 -41.18 -27.13
C GLY A 220 7.15 -40.49 -26.75
N TRP A 221 6.58 -39.71 -27.68
CA TRP A 221 5.20 -39.22 -27.63
C TRP A 221 4.18 -40.28 -28.07
N LYS A 222 4.59 -41.56 -28.07
CA LYS A 222 3.75 -42.71 -28.45
C LYS A 222 3.54 -43.60 -27.23
N SER A 223 2.29 -43.99 -27.03
CA SER A 223 1.67 -44.55 -25.82
C SER A 223 2.23 -45.86 -25.25
N GLU A 224 3.41 -46.32 -25.67
CA GLU A 224 4.01 -47.58 -25.22
C GLU A 224 5.48 -47.44 -24.76
N GLU A 225 6.07 -46.24 -24.81
CA GLU A 225 7.43 -45.99 -24.28
C GLU A 225 7.38 -45.35 -22.90
N VAL A 226 8.18 -45.90 -21.99
CA VAL A 226 8.27 -45.52 -20.58
C VAL A 226 8.98 -44.17 -20.44
N LEU A 227 8.24 -43.14 -20.01
CA LEU A 227 8.73 -41.77 -19.76
C LEU A 227 9.63 -41.70 -18.51
N ARG A 228 10.95 -41.77 -18.70
CA ARG A 228 11.93 -41.51 -17.62
C ARG A 228 12.28 -40.02 -17.60
N SER A 229 11.90 -39.29 -16.55
CA SER A 229 12.23 -37.87 -16.39
C SER A 229 13.49 -37.66 -15.55
N ALA A 230 14.24 -36.62 -15.89
CA ALA A 230 15.40 -36.14 -15.15
C ALA A 230 15.00 -35.47 -13.82
N PRO A 231 15.93 -35.38 -12.83
CA PRO A 231 15.68 -34.63 -11.61
C PRO A 231 15.39 -33.16 -11.89
N GLN A 232 14.59 -32.57 -11.00
CA GLN A 232 14.18 -31.18 -11.05
C GLN A 232 14.64 -30.46 -9.79
N VAL A 233 15.10 -29.23 -9.96
CA VAL A 233 15.35 -28.34 -8.84
C VAL A 233 14.55 -27.06 -9.04
N TYR A 234 13.82 -26.65 -8.01
CA TYR A 234 12.95 -25.48 -8.09
C TYR A 234 12.85 -24.70 -6.78
N LEU A 235 12.48 -23.42 -6.92
CA LEU A 235 12.07 -22.60 -5.79
C LEU A 235 10.59 -22.86 -5.52
N SER A 236 10.29 -23.31 -4.30
CA SER A 236 8.90 -23.39 -3.83
C SER A 236 8.62 -22.34 -2.78
N GLU A 237 7.47 -21.70 -2.93
CA GLU A 237 6.93 -20.74 -1.98
C GLU A 237 6.02 -21.47 -0.99
N ALA A 238 6.05 -21.11 0.29
CA ALA A 238 5.08 -21.60 1.27
C ALA A 238 4.22 -20.44 1.79
N ARG A 239 2.91 -20.52 1.52
CA ARG A 239 1.89 -19.66 2.11
C ARG A 239 1.10 -20.43 3.17
N ASP A 240 0.90 -19.79 4.30
CA ASP A 240 -0.02 -20.19 5.37
C ASP A 240 -0.06 -21.68 5.77
N TYR A 241 1.10 -22.21 6.15
CA TYR A 241 1.32 -23.57 6.66
C TYR A 241 0.80 -24.75 5.80
N ASN A 242 0.14 -24.51 4.66
CA ASN A 242 -0.30 -25.49 3.67
C ASN A 242 -0.60 -24.80 2.33
N ILE A 243 0.40 -24.74 1.44
CA ILE A 243 0.36 -24.99 -0.03
C ILE A 243 1.68 -24.49 -0.65
N HIS A 244 2.22 -25.34 -1.54
CA HIS A 244 3.44 -25.15 -2.33
C HIS A 244 3.06 -24.78 -3.78
N TYR A 245 3.39 -23.57 -4.24
CA TYR A 245 3.46 -23.26 -5.67
C TYR A 245 4.92 -23.32 -6.13
N VAL A 246 5.16 -23.93 -7.30
CA VAL A 246 6.46 -23.92 -7.97
C VAL A 246 6.58 -22.56 -8.66
N VAL A 247 7.50 -21.73 -8.16
CA VAL A 247 7.70 -20.37 -8.67
C VAL A 247 8.69 -20.35 -9.82
N ALA A 248 9.64 -21.30 -9.85
CA ALA A 248 10.69 -21.39 -10.86
C ALA A 248 11.15 -22.84 -11.02
N ASP A 249 10.98 -23.47 -12.18
CA ASP A 249 11.53 -24.79 -12.50
C ASP A 249 12.77 -24.68 -13.40
N ALA A 250 13.67 -25.64 -13.27
CA ALA A 250 14.74 -25.85 -14.23
C ALA A 250 15.01 -27.34 -14.41
N TRP A 251 15.07 -27.75 -15.67
CA TRP A 251 15.33 -29.12 -16.08
C TRP A 251 16.82 -29.30 -16.30
N ILE A 252 17.36 -30.46 -15.93
CA ILE A 252 18.79 -30.76 -16.15
C ILE A 252 19.16 -30.78 -17.63
N GLU A 253 18.16 -30.97 -18.49
CA GLU A 253 18.27 -30.94 -19.95
C GLU A 253 18.53 -29.52 -20.49
N ASP A 254 18.07 -28.50 -19.75
CA ASP A 254 18.37 -27.08 -20.01
C ASP A 254 19.68 -26.63 -19.35
N ALA A 255 20.37 -27.54 -18.67
CA ALA A 255 21.58 -27.21 -17.92
C ALA A 255 22.79 -27.01 -18.83
N VAL A 256 23.62 -26.03 -18.49
CA VAL A 256 24.83 -25.72 -19.27
C VAL A 256 26.01 -26.49 -18.67
N PRO A 257 26.70 -27.36 -19.44
CA PRO A 257 27.86 -28.09 -18.95
C PRO A 257 28.97 -27.12 -18.53
N VAL A 258 29.45 -27.24 -17.29
CA VAL A 258 30.49 -26.34 -16.73
C VAL A 258 31.84 -26.56 -17.44
N ASP A 259 32.06 -27.75 -17.99
CA ASP A 259 33.30 -28.18 -18.66
C ASP A 259 33.17 -28.40 -20.18
N LYS A 260 32.06 -27.96 -20.79
CA LYS A 260 31.73 -28.13 -22.22
C LYS A 260 31.55 -29.58 -22.69
N ALA A 261 31.27 -30.53 -21.80
CA ALA A 261 30.88 -31.89 -22.20
C ALA A 261 29.56 -31.87 -23.01
N PRO A 262 29.38 -32.73 -24.02
CA PRO A 262 28.12 -32.78 -24.77
C PRO A 262 26.96 -33.22 -23.84
N PRO A 263 25.74 -32.68 -23.98
CA PRO A 263 24.57 -33.03 -23.13
C PRO A 263 24.22 -34.52 -23.09
N SER A 264 24.76 -35.33 -24.02
CA SER A 264 24.63 -36.78 -24.06
C SER A 264 25.56 -37.55 -23.10
N GLN A 265 26.53 -36.88 -22.46
CA GLN A 265 27.48 -37.45 -21.49
C GLN A 265 27.26 -36.82 -20.11
N ILE A 266 26.18 -37.24 -19.46
CA ILE A 266 25.65 -36.63 -18.23
C ILE A 266 26.38 -37.14 -16.96
N GLU A 267 26.74 -38.42 -16.91
CA GLU A 267 27.41 -39.01 -15.75
C GLU A 267 28.88 -38.55 -15.65
N GLY A 268 29.29 -38.07 -14.47
CA GLY A 268 30.67 -37.68 -14.18
C GLY A 268 31.01 -36.21 -14.45
N HIS A 269 30.03 -35.38 -14.77
CA HIS A 269 30.21 -33.97 -15.15
C HIS A 269 29.40 -33.00 -14.26
N TRP A 270 29.84 -31.74 -14.21
CA TRP A 270 29.18 -30.64 -13.53
C TRP A 270 28.30 -29.84 -14.50
N PHE A 271 27.10 -29.49 -14.06
CA PHE A 271 26.11 -28.75 -14.84
C PHE A 271 25.65 -27.52 -14.07
N HIS A 272 25.61 -26.36 -14.73
CA HIS A 272 25.00 -25.17 -14.17
C HIS A 272 23.51 -25.16 -14.53
N ILE A 273 22.65 -25.19 -13.51
CA ILE A 273 21.20 -25.12 -13.62
C ILE A 273 20.76 -23.74 -13.17
N LYS A 274 19.90 -23.07 -13.96
CA LYS A 274 19.31 -21.77 -13.61
C LYS A 274 17.79 -21.82 -13.75
N ALA A 275 17.08 -21.60 -12.65
CA ALA A 275 15.62 -21.43 -12.60
C ALA A 275 15.28 -19.95 -12.39
N ILE A 276 14.21 -19.44 -13.02
CA ILE A 276 13.75 -18.06 -12.87
C ILE A 276 12.26 -18.04 -12.51
N GLY A 277 11.87 -17.23 -11.53
CA GLY A 277 10.47 -17.13 -11.07
C GLY A 277 10.15 -15.88 -10.28
N HIS A 278 8.87 -15.64 -10.03
CA HIS A 278 8.39 -14.47 -9.29
C HIS A 278 7.94 -14.83 -7.87
N VAL A 279 8.54 -14.18 -6.87
CA VAL A 279 8.15 -14.37 -5.46
C VAL A 279 7.06 -13.36 -5.09
N SER A 280 5.96 -13.83 -4.51
CA SER A 280 4.86 -12.94 -4.13
C SER A 280 5.17 -12.08 -2.92
N GLU A 281 4.41 -10.99 -2.77
CA GLU A 281 4.52 -10.04 -1.65
C GLU A 281 4.17 -10.66 -0.29
N ASP A 282 3.27 -11.65 -0.28
CA ASP A 282 2.79 -12.36 0.92
C ASP A 282 3.65 -13.58 1.31
N ALA A 283 4.76 -13.85 0.61
CA ALA A 283 5.58 -15.03 0.84
C ALA A 283 6.14 -15.10 2.28
N LEU A 284 5.69 -16.07 3.08
CA LEU A 284 6.15 -16.23 4.47
C LEU A 284 7.53 -16.88 4.59
N SER A 285 7.83 -17.83 3.71
CA SER A 285 9.15 -18.46 3.61
C SER A 285 9.40 -19.00 2.21
N LEU A 286 10.63 -18.88 1.74
CA LEU A 286 11.11 -19.54 0.53
C LEU A 286 11.84 -20.84 0.86
N ARG A 287 11.76 -21.83 -0.02
CA ARG A 287 12.46 -23.11 0.10
C ARG A 287 13.17 -23.45 -1.21
N VAL A 288 14.45 -23.79 -1.11
CA VAL A 288 15.15 -24.49 -2.21
C VAL A 288 14.75 -25.95 -2.13
N THR A 289 14.11 -26.46 -3.18
CA THR A 289 13.52 -27.81 -3.21
C THR A 289 14.14 -28.61 -4.34
N VAL A 290 14.68 -29.79 -4.01
CA VAL A 290 15.28 -30.72 -4.97
C VAL A 290 14.43 -31.97 -4.98
N SER A 291 13.98 -32.37 -6.18
CA SER A 291 13.12 -33.53 -6.36
C SER A 291 13.66 -34.46 -7.43
N GLY A 292 13.68 -35.76 -7.14
CA GLY A 292 13.98 -36.80 -8.12
C GLY A 292 12.68 -37.30 -8.73
N VAL A 293 12.25 -36.73 -9.86
CA VAL A 293 10.96 -37.09 -10.47
C VAL A 293 11.14 -37.68 -11.85
N GLY A 294 10.67 -38.91 -12.03
CA GLY A 294 10.41 -39.52 -13.34
C GLY A 294 9.79 -40.92 -13.19
N LEU A 295 8.87 -41.27 -14.08
CA LEU A 295 8.27 -42.60 -14.10
C LEU A 295 9.36 -43.62 -14.45
N TYR A 296 9.48 -44.70 -13.67
CA TYR A 296 10.41 -45.80 -13.94
C TYR A 296 11.89 -45.38 -14.08
N SER A 297 12.30 -44.27 -13.46
CA SER A 297 13.70 -43.83 -13.41
C SER A 297 14.56 -44.82 -12.61
N ASP A 298 15.81 -45.02 -13.02
CA ASP A 298 16.79 -45.81 -12.25
C ASP A 298 17.38 -44.94 -11.10
N PRO A 299 18.02 -45.54 -10.07
CA PRO A 299 18.63 -44.77 -8.99
C PRO A 299 19.62 -43.73 -9.50
N MET A 300 19.55 -42.54 -8.92
CA MET A 300 20.37 -41.41 -9.34
C MET A 300 21.15 -40.85 -8.16
N ASP A 301 22.41 -40.49 -8.40
CA ASP A 301 23.30 -39.87 -7.41
C ASP A 301 23.63 -38.43 -7.86
N ILE A 302 23.28 -37.42 -7.06
CA ILE A 302 23.58 -36.01 -7.36
C ILE A 302 24.36 -35.32 -6.24
N TYR A 303 25.23 -34.38 -6.62
CA TYR A 303 25.76 -33.35 -5.74
C TYR A 303 25.19 -32.01 -6.14
N ILE A 304 24.99 -31.16 -5.16
CA ILE A 304 24.58 -29.78 -5.38
C ILE A 304 25.66 -28.89 -4.74
N ASP A 305 26.12 -27.90 -5.48
CA ASP A 305 27.07 -26.91 -4.99
C ASP A 305 26.75 -25.54 -5.60
N ASN A 306 27.38 -24.48 -5.08
CA ASN A 306 27.26 -23.12 -5.62
C ASN A 306 25.81 -22.64 -5.83
N VAL A 307 24.89 -23.01 -4.93
CA VAL A 307 23.52 -22.49 -4.97
C VAL A 307 23.55 -20.98 -4.73
N ARG A 308 23.07 -20.22 -5.71
CA ARG A 308 23.05 -18.76 -5.76
C ARG A 308 21.63 -18.33 -6.02
N LEU A 309 21.21 -17.28 -5.33
CA LEU A 309 19.96 -16.58 -5.60
C LEU A 309 20.33 -15.16 -6.01
N GLY A 310 19.87 -14.72 -7.18
CA GLY A 310 20.05 -13.36 -7.66
C GLY A 310 18.68 -12.75 -7.96
N LEU A 311 18.54 -11.45 -7.74
CA LEU A 311 17.45 -10.72 -8.37
C LEU A 311 17.69 -10.79 -9.88
N VAL A 312 16.65 -11.15 -10.63
CA VAL A 312 16.65 -10.91 -12.06
C VAL A 312 16.36 -9.43 -12.19
N GLU A 313 17.28 -8.67 -12.81
CA GLU A 313 16.90 -7.36 -13.32
C GLU A 313 15.68 -7.61 -14.20
N GLU A 314 14.52 -7.20 -13.70
CA GLU A 314 13.35 -7.17 -14.54
C GLU A 314 13.75 -6.29 -15.73
N GLU A 315 13.65 -6.84 -16.94
CA GLU A 315 13.10 -6.02 -18.00
C GLU A 315 11.81 -5.50 -17.38
N VAL A 316 11.86 -4.24 -16.93
CA VAL A 316 10.69 -3.43 -16.61
C VAL A 316 9.68 -3.88 -17.62
N THR A 317 8.64 -4.61 -17.18
CA THR A 317 7.53 -4.90 -18.07
C THR A 317 7.20 -3.55 -18.62
N LYS A 318 7.46 -3.35 -19.90
CA LYS A 318 7.01 -2.18 -20.61
C LYS A 318 5.49 -2.26 -20.49
N THR A 319 4.93 -1.69 -19.41
CA THR A 319 3.89 -0.68 -19.60
C THR A 319 4.44 0.13 -20.75
N GLU A 320 3.84 -0.02 -21.94
CA GLU A 320 4.35 0.62 -23.15
C GLU A 320 4.90 1.98 -22.75
N ASN A 321 6.22 2.16 -22.93
CA ASN A 321 6.86 3.41 -22.55
C ASN A 321 5.98 4.50 -23.14
N PRO A 322 5.59 5.52 -22.36
CA PRO A 322 4.70 6.56 -22.83
C PRO A 322 5.20 7.04 -24.20
N HIS A 323 4.29 7.20 -25.16
CA HIS A 323 4.72 7.39 -26.55
C HIS A 323 5.41 8.74 -26.79
N TYR A 324 5.12 9.72 -25.94
CA TYR A 324 5.54 11.10 -26.12
C TYR A 324 6.46 11.52 -24.97
N TYR A 325 7.43 12.39 -25.26
CA TYR A 325 8.26 13.00 -24.22
C TYR A 325 8.60 14.46 -24.51
N LEU A 326 8.76 15.21 -23.44
CA LEU A 326 9.32 16.56 -23.45
C LEU A 326 10.80 16.50 -23.07
N PRO A 327 11.74 16.92 -23.96
CA PRO A 327 13.13 17.09 -23.57
C PRO A 327 13.28 18.33 -22.67
N VAL A 328 13.93 18.16 -21.52
CA VAL A 328 14.18 19.23 -20.55
C VAL A 328 15.68 19.37 -20.32
N THR A 329 16.20 20.59 -20.35
CA THR A 329 17.60 20.87 -20.01
C THR A 329 17.66 21.85 -18.86
N VAL A 330 18.29 21.44 -17.75
CA VAL A 330 18.49 22.26 -16.56
C VAL A 330 19.80 23.04 -16.69
N ASN A 331 19.76 24.33 -16.35
CA ASN A 331 20.96 25.16 -16.36
C ASN A 331 21.96 24.67 -15.30
N SER A 332 23.09 24.11 -15.75
CA SER A 332 24.12 23.52 -14.89
C SER A 332 24.67 24.46 -13.81
N SER A 333 24.60 25.79 -14.02
CA SER A 333 25.06 26.77 -13.02
C SER A 333 24.15 26.87 -11.78
N THR A 334 22.92 26.37 -11.89
CA THR A 334 21.91 26.41 -10.81
C THR A 334 21.98 25.18 -9.90
N VAL A 335 22.53 24.06 -10.39
CA VAL A 335 22.63 22.80 -9.64
C VAL A 335 24.04 22.64 -9.09
N LYS A 336 24.20 22.85 -7.78
CA LYS A 336 25.52 22.82 -7.12
C LYS A 336 25.77 21.59 -6.27
N THR A 337 24.72 20.88 -5.89
CA THR A 337 24.74 19.78 -4.93
C THR A 337 24.00 18.58 -5.47
N THR A 338 24.40 17.39 -5.04
CA THR A 338 23.66 16.14 -5.31
C THR A 338 22.28 16.21 -4.67
N ASN A 339 21.35 15.42 -5.19
CA ASN A 339 19.96 15.33 -4.72
C ASN A 339 19.25 16.69 -4.69
N THR A 340 19.45 17.49 -5.74
CA THR A 340 18.78 18.79 -5.87
C THR A 340 17.37 18.56 -6.44
N PRO A 341 16.28 18.93 -5.73
CA PRO A 341 14.94 18.83 -6.29
C PRO A 341 14.79 19.83 -7.44
N CYS A 342 14.17 19.38 -8.51
CA CYS A 342 13.75 20.19 -9.64
C CYS A 342 12.23 20.12 -9.78
N ALA A 343 11.65 21.18 -10.32
CA ALA A 343 10.21 21.32 -10.50
C ALA A 343 9.92 21.97 -11.86
N LEU A 344 8.85 21.55 -12.51
CA LEU A 344 8.34 22.15 -13.74
C LEU A 344 6.82 22.17 -13.70
N ASP A 345 6.23 23.35 -13.86
CA ASP A 345 4.80 23.49 -14.08
C ASP A 345 4.49 23.20 -15.55
N ILE A 346 3.51 22.34 -15.79
CA ILE A 346 3.18 21.85 -17.12
C ILE A 346 1.70 21.42 -17.21
N ASP A 347 1.04 21.84 -18.29
CA ASP A 347 -0.23 21.27 -18.73
C ASP A 347 0.04 20.26 -19.85
N PHE A 348 -0.18 18.98 -19.56
CA PHE A 348 0.05 17.92 -20.53
C PHE A 348 -1.03 17.85 -21.61
N GLN A 349 -2.25 18.32 -21.33
CA GLN A 349 -3.32 18.34 -22.31
C GLN A 349 -3.08 19.43 -23.37
N ASP A 350 -2.58 20.59 -22.94
CA ASP A 350 -2.13 21.64 -23.86
C ASP A 350 -0.93 21.16 -24.69
N LEU A 351 0.02 20.45 -24.07
CA LEU A 351 1.17 19.91 -24.81
C LEU A 351 0.74 18.87 -25.87
N LEU A 352 -0.24 18.02 -25.57
CA LEU A 352 -0.83 17.11 -26.57
C LEU A 352 -1.47 17.89 -27.72
N ALA A 353 -2.19 18.97 -27.43
CA ALA A 353 -2.82 19.81 -28.43
C ALA A 353 -1.79 20.52 -29.33
N ASP A 354 -0.72 21.08 -28.75
CA ASP A 354 0.39 21.71 -29.48
C ASP A 354 1.09 20.72 -30.43
N LEU A 355 1.16 19.45 -30.04
CA LEU A 355 1.73 18.37 -30.85
C LEU A 355 0.73 17.78 -31.87
N ASN A 356 -0.50 18.30 -31.96
CA ASN A 356 -1.60 17.77 -32.76
C ASN A 356 -1.92 16.29 -32.46
N ILE A 357 -1.75 15.86 -31.21
CA ILE A 357 -2.07 14.51 -30.76
C ILE A 357 -3.52 14.50 -30.27
N THR A 358 -4.33 13.61 -30.84
CA THR A 358 -5.74 13.44 -30.43
C THR A 358 -5.83 12.49 -29.24
N GLY A 359 -6.51 12.89 -28.17
CA GLY A 359 -6.75 12.05 -27.00
C GLY A 359 -6.81 12.87 -25.72
N LYS A 360 -7.21 12.24 -24.62
CA LYS A 360 -7.13 12.83 -23.28
C LYS A 360 -5.82 12.40 -22.62
N PHE A 361 -5.16 13.32 -21.92
CA PHE A 361 -3.97 13.00 -21.13
C PHE A 361 -4.24 11.87 -20.11
N ASP A 362 -3.36 10.87 -20.06
CA ASP A 362 -3.36 9.84 -19.03
C ASP A 362 -2.49 10.29 -17.84
N ARG A 363 -3.14 10.67 -16.73
CA ARG A 363 -2.46 11.14 -15.52
C ARG A 363 -1.52 10.13 -14.86
N PHE A 364 -1.65 8.84 -15.18
CA PHE A 364 -0.77 7.78 -14.67
C PHE A 364 0.36 7.41 -15.63
N SER A 365 0.47 8.13 -16.77
CA SER A 365 1.50 7.88 -17.79
C SER A 365 2.83 8.58 -17.54
N VAL A 366 2.90 9.55 -16.60
CA VAL A 366 4.11 10.38 -16.44
C VAL A 366 5.28 9.53 -15.95
N VAL A 367 6.40 9.58 -16.67
CA VAL A 367 7.69 8.96 -16.29
C VAL A 367 8.83 9.93 -16.56
N ILE A 368 9.88 9.94 -15.75
CA ILE A 368 11.03 10.83 -15.95
C ILE A 368 12.33 10.04 -16.01
N GLU A 369 13.14 10.37 -17.00
CA GLU A 369 14.48 9.84 -17.17
C GLU A 369 15.50 10.98 -17.23
N GLY A 370 16.69 10.75 -16.68
CA GLY A 370 17.83 11.66 -16.72
C GLY A 370 18.99 11.04 -17.47
N LYS A 371 19.72 11.84 -18.24
CA LYS A 371 20.91 11.39 -18.95
C LYS A 371 22.08 11.25 -17.99
N ASP A 372 22.51 10.02 -17.73
CA ASP A 372 23.62 9.74 -16.85
C ASP A 372 24.92 10.36 -17.41
N PRO A 373 25.59 11.26 -16.66
CA PRO A 373 26.80 11.92 -17.14
C PRO A 373 28.00 10.97 -17.29
N LEU A 374 27.93 9.74 -16.75
CA LEU A 374 29.00 8.75 -16.89
C LEU A 374 28.82 7.88 -18.14
N SER A 375 27.65 7.25 -18.30
CA SER A 375 27.36 6.36 -19.43
C SER A 375 26.86 7.10 -20.68
N GLY A 376 26.23 8.26 -20.51
CA GLY A 376 25.56 8.98 -21.58
C GLY A 376 24.15 8.46 -21.92
N GLU A 377 23.71 7.38 -21.26
CA GLU A 377 22.39 6.77 -21.43
C GLU A 377 21.32 7.49 -20.60
N PHE A 378 20.06 7.41 -21.02
CA PHE A 378 18.93 7.87 -20.21
C PHE A 378 18.53 6.77 -19.23
N ILE A 379 18.49 7.10 -17.95
CA ILE A 379 18.11 6.19 -16.86
C ILE A 379 16.91 6.77 -16.08
N PRO A 380 16.05 5.93 -15.50
CA PRO A 380 14.97 6.40 -14.63
C PRO A 380 15.51 7.25 -13.47
N VAL A 381 14.79 8.30 -13.10
CA VAL A 381 15.10 9.11 -11.91
C VAL A 381 13.91 9.12 -10.95
N ASP A 382 14.17 9.39 -9.67
CA ASP A 382 13.09 9.60 -8.71
C ASP A 382 12.30 10.86 -9.07
N TYR A 383 10.97 10.70 -9.20
CA TYR A 383 10.04 11.78 -9.51
C TYR A 383 8.71 11.62 -8.78
N ARG A 384 8.00 12.72 -8.61
CA ARG A 384 6.60 12.76 -8.17
C ARG A 384 5.81 13.75 -9.01
N VAL A 385 4.53 13.47 -9.23
CA VAL A 385 3.59 14.40 -9.84
C VAL A 385 2.81 15.13 -8.74
N GLY A 386 2.59 16.43 -8.89
CA GLY A 386 1.85 17.25 -7.95
C GLY A 386 0.37 16.87 -7.90
N GLU A 387 -0.29 17.20 -6.79
CA GLU A 387 -1.69 16.79 -6.58
C GLU A 387 -2.72 17.54 -7.43
N HIS A 388 -2.34 18.64 -8.09
CA HIS A 388 -3.21 19.25 -9.11
C HIS A 388 -3.59 18.28 -10.23
N TYR A 389 -2.75 17.28 -10.54
CA TYR A 389 -3.06 16.21 -11.49
C TYR A 389 -4.12 15.21 -10.99
N LYS A 390 -4.51 15.23 -9.70
CA LYS A 390 -5.73 14.55 -9.26
C LYS A 390 -6.97 15.18 -9.88
N TYR A 391 -6.95 16.50 -10.08
CA TYR A 391 -8.12 17.35 -10.37
C TYR A 391 -8.16 17.91 -11.81
N GLY A 392 -7.07 17.77 -12.57
CA GLY A 392 -6.93 18.38 -13.89
C GLY A 392 -5.72 17.86 -14.66
N THR A 393 -5.36 18.58 -15.72
CA THR A 393 -4.28 18.24 -16.66
C THR A 393 -3.04 19.11 -16.50
N ALA A 394 -3.14 20.17 -15.69
CA ALA A 394 -2.06 21.05 -15.31
C ALA A 394 -1.59 20.81 -13.87
N GLY A 395 -0.30 20.97 -13.64
CA GLY A 395 0.28 20.88 -12.32
C GLY A 395 1.80 20.96 -12.35
N THR A 396 2.42 20.69 -11.21
CA THR A 396 3.88 20.67 -11.08
C THR A 396 4.38 19.23 -11.10
N VAL A 397 5.38 18.95 -11.92
CA VAL A 397 6.14 17.71 -11.90
C VAL A 397 7.46 17.96 -11.19
N TYR A 398 7.84 17.08 -10.25
CA TYR A 398 9.06 17.18 -9.47
C TYR A 398 9.97 15.99 -9.72
N TRP A 399 11.28 16.20 -9.80
CA TRP A 399 12.26 15.11 -9.88
C TRP A 399 13.56 15.45 -9.17
N LEU A 400 14.30 14.41 -8.83
CA LEU A 400 15.56 14.54 -8.12
C LEU A 400 16.73 14.52 -9.09
N ILE A 401 17.56 15.57 -9.03
CA ILE A 401 18.84 15.58 -9.74
C ILE A 401 19.89 14.98 -8.81
N GLU A 402 20.12 13.67 -8.94
CA GLU A 402 21.05 12.92 -8.08
C GLU A 402 22.50 13.39 -8.26
N ASN A 403 22.88 13.70 -9.50
CA ASN A 403 24.23 14.19 -9.85
C ASN A 403 24.14 15.59 -10.46
N PRO A 404 24.88 16.61 -9.96
CA PRO A 404 24.88 17.96 -10.52
C PRO A 404 25.22 18.06 -12.01
N LYS A 405 25.90 17.05 -12.56
CA LYS A 405 26.25 16.97 -14.00
C LYS A 405 25.14 16.37 -14.87
N MET A 406 24.11 15.76 -14.27
CA MET A 406 22.93 15.25 -14.97
C MET A 406 22.00 16.44 -15.25
N THR A 407 22.12 17.02 -16.44
CA THR A 407 21.41 18.25 -16.82
C THR A 407 20.39 18.06 -17.93
N GLU A 408 20.38 16.91 -18.60
CA GLU A 408 19.43 16.59 -19.67
C GLU A 408 18.44 15.54 -19.16
N PHE A 409 17.14 15.79 -19.35
CA PHE A 409 16.05 14.94 -18.88
C PHE A 409 14.99 14.74 -19.98
N ARG A 410 14.18 13.69 -19.83
CA ARG A 410 12.98 13.43 -20.63
C ARG A 410 11.81 13.20 -19.68
N ILE A 411 10.76 13.99 -19.86
CA ILE A 411 9.47 13.79 -19.17
C ILE A 411 8.53 13.12 -20.16
N TRP A 412 8.30 11.83 -19.97
CA TRP A 412 7.43 11.00 -20.79
C TRP A 412 5.97 11.11 -20.33
N PHE A 413 5.03 11.04 -21.26
CA PHE A 413 3.58 11.09 -21.03
C PHE A 413 2.81 10.45 -22.20
N ASP A 414 1.52 10.17 -21.99
CA ASP A 414 0.67 9.51 -22.98
C ASP A 414 -0.80 9.95 -22.90
N THR A 415 -1.59 9.45 -23.85
CA THR A 415 -3.05 9.54 -23.86
C THR A 415 -3.69 8.32 -23.21
N VAL A 416 -4.92 8.47 -22.71
CA VAL A 416 -5.70 7.39 -22.11
C VAL A 416 -5.88 6.26 -23.13
N SER A 417 -5.45 5.06 -22.76
CA SER A 417 -5.63 3.84 -23.55
C SER A 417 -6.80 3.00 -23.04
N ASP A 418 -7.26 2.04 -23.84
CA ASP A 418 -8.32 1.08 -23.45
C ASP A 418 -7.93 0.24 -22.22
N SER A 419 -6.63 0.09 -21.96
CA SER A 419 -6.10 -0.52 -20.73
C SER A 419 -5.59 0.57 -19.80
N PRO A 420 -6.33 0.92 -18.73
CA PRO A 420 -5.95 2.03 -17.86
C PRO A 420 -4.61 1.74 -17.17
N ARG A 421 -3.68 2.70 -17.26
CA ARG A 421 -2.43 2.65 -16.50
C ARG A 421 -2.74 2.73 -15.01
N LYS A 422 -1.96 2.02 -14.21
CA LYS A 422 -2.16 1.96 -12.75
C LYS A 422 -1.38 3.08 -12.05
N PRO A 423 -1.86 3.55 -10.89
CA PRO A 423 -1.07 4.41 -10.01
C PRO A 423 0.26 3.76 -9.64
N ARG A 424 1.30 4.57 -9.41
CA ARG A 424 2.58 4.08 -8.92
C ARG A 424 2.42 3.56 -7.49
N SER A 425 3.03 2.41 -7.18
CA SER A 425 3.10 1.86 -5.83
C SER A 425 4.03 2.65 -4.90
N TYR A 426 4.90 3.48 -5.46
CA TYR A 426 5.88 4.27 -4.73
C TYR A 426 5.97 5.71 -5.27
N ILE A 427 5.86 6.67 -4.35
CA ILE A 427 6.04 8.10 -4.57
C ILE A 427 7.20 8.57 -3.65
N PRO A 428 8.32 9.06 -4.21
CA PRO A 428 9.44 9.57 -3.44
C PRO A 428 9.12 10.93 -2.80
N ALA A 429 9.74 11.21 -1.65
CA ALA A 429 9.66 12.50 -0.98
C ALA A 429 10.60 13.51 -1.66
N ILE A 430 10.06 14.39 -2.51
CA ILE A 430 10.81 15.39 -3.29
C ILE A 430 10.11 16.75 -3.23
N GLY A 431 10.74 17.78 -2.67
CA GLY A 431 10.29 19.17 -2.80
C GLY A 431 10.49 20.01 -1.54
N VAL A 432 9.68 21.07 -1.40
CA VAL A 432 9.65 21.89 -0.18
C VAL A 432 8.57 21.34 0.74
N GLY A 433 8.97 20.81 1.91
CA GLY A 433 8.05 20.22 2.89
C GLY A 433 7.98 18.69 2.90
N ASP A 434 8.73 18.00 2.02
CA ASP A 434 8.94 16.54 1.91
C ASP A 434 7.92 15.65 2.65
N GLU A 435 6.66 15.81 2.23
CA GLU A 435 5.52 15.09 2.75
C GLU A 435 5.67 13.59 2.57
N LEU A 436 5.42 12.87 3.66
CA LEU A 436 5.44 11.42 3.65
C LEU A 436 4.07 10.92 3.18
N LEU A 437 4.06 10.28 2.01
CA LEU A 437 2.91 9.57 1.47
C LEU A 437 3.00 8.11 1.89
N PHE A 438 1.85 7.48 2.17
CA PHE A 438 1.79 6.04 2.36
C PHE A 438 1.99 5.35 1.01
N ASN A 439 3.19 4.79 0.80
CA ASN A 439 3.54 4.03 -0.39
C ASN A 439 3.02 2.60 -0.29
N THR A 440 1.73 2.43 -0.50
CA THR A 440 1.07 1.13 -0.60
C THR A 440 -0.02 1.17 -1.67
N PRO A 441 -0.17 0.12 -2.48
CA PRO A 441 -1.33 -0.02 -3.37
C PRO A 441 -2.60 -0.45 -2.61
N GLU A 442 -2.50 -0.77 -1.32
CA GLU A 442 -3.59 -1.29 -0.49
C GLU A 442 -4.38 -0.17 0.21
N SER A 443 -5.65 -0.44 0.50
CA SER A 443 -6.46 0.41 1.38
C SER A 443 -5.81 0.52 2.77
N VAL A 444 -5.68 1.73 3.30
CA VAL A 444 -5.05 1.99 4.60
C VAL A 444 -6.11 2.25 5.68
N PRO A 445 -5.80 2.01 6.96
CA PRO A 445 -6.72 2.40 8.03
C PRO A 445 -7.00 3.91 7.98
N LEU A 446 -8.26 4.28 8.17
CA LEU A 446 -8.68 5.68 8.18
C LEU A 446 -8.13 6.38 9.45
N TYR A 447 -7.16 7.28 9.29
CA TYR A 447 -6.65 8.14 10.36
C TYR A 447 -7.06 9.59 10.10
N VAL A 448 -7.94 10.13 10.92
CA VAL A 448 -8.49 11.49 10.76
C VAL A 448 -8.59 12.18 12.11
N MET A 449 -8.31 13.49 12.13
CA MET A 449 -8.26 14.27 13.37
C MET A 449 -9.63 14.73 13.89
N THR A 450 -10.72 14.49 13.15
CA THR A 450 -12.02 15.17 13.33
C THR A 450 -13.19 14.28 12.90
N THR A 451 -14.42 14.77 13.11
CA THR A 451 -15.69 14.08 12.80
C THR A 451 -15.77 13.62 11.34
N ASN A 452 -16.16 12.36 11.16
CA ASN A 452 -16.41 11.77 9.84
C ASN A 452 -17.91 11.62 9.63
N LEU A 453 -18.37 12.00 8.45
CA LEU A 453 -19.75 11.81 8.01
C LEU A 453 -19.76 10.70 6.97
N LEU A 454 -20.48 9.63 7.26
CA LEU A 454 -20.61 8.48 6.37
C LEU A 454 -21.79 8.70 5.42
N VAL A 455 -21.51 8.71 4.13
CA VAL A 455 -22.54 8.96 3.10
C VAL A 455 -22.08 8.38 1.77
N ASP A 456 -22.99 7.87 0.94
CA ASP A 456 -22.70 7.55 -0.46
C ASP A 456 -22.68 8.86 -1.29
N PHE A 457 -21.67 9.69 -1.06
CA PHE A 457 -21.59 11.03 -1.64
C PHE A 457 -21.45 10.96 -3.16
N ASN A 458 -20.73 9.95 -3.66
CA ASN A 458 -20.55 9.79 -5.08
C ASN A 458 -21.70 9.04 -5.76
N GLY A 459 -22.70 8.51 -5.04
CA GLY A 459 -23.83 7.77 -5.60
C GLY A 459 -23.45 6.43 -6.25
N GLY A 460 -22.37 5.82 -5.77
CA GLY A 460 -21.79 4.57 -6.27
C GLY A 460 -22.37 3.32 -5.61
N GLY A 461 -23.27 3.48 -4.63
CA GLY A 461 -23.84 2.40 -3.83
C GLY A 461 -22.89 1.86 -2.75
N ILE A 462 -21.76 2.51 -2.53
CA ILE A 462 -20.78 2.17 -1.49
C ILE A 462 -20.66 3.37 -0.57
N THR A 463 -20.65 3.14 0.74
CA THR A 463 -20.46 4.20 1.73
C THR A 463 -19.10 4.86 1.55
N ASP A 464 -19.09 6.19 1.46
CA ASP A 464 -17.89 7.02 1.48
C ASP A 464 -17.75 7.74 2.84
N ALA A 465 -16.62 8.41 3.06
CA ALA A 465 -16.41 9.30 4.21
C ALA A 465 -16.13 10.74 3.77
N LEU A 466 -16.83 11.69 4.39
CA LEU A 466 -16.49 13.10 4.40
C LEU A 466 -15.86 13.46 5.74
N SER A 467 -14.58 13.82 5.72
CA SER A 467 -13.78 14.18 6.88
C SER A 467 -13.66 15.69 6.99
N ILE A 468 -14.10 16.26 8.11
CA ILE A 468 -14.11 17.71 8.32
C ILE A 468 -12.72 18.18 8.75
N ASN A 469 -11.88 18.66 7.84
CA ASN A 469 -10.53 19.07 8.17
C ASN A 469 -10.45 20.56 8.57
N HIS A 470 -9.89 20.85 9.75
CA HIS A 470 -9.71 22.22 10.26
C HIS A 470 -8.30 22.77 10.12
N TYR A 471 -7.34 21.95 9.68
CA TYR A 471 -5.92 22.28 9.68
C TYR A 471 -5.19 21.70 8.47
N SER A 472 -3.99 22.23 8.21
CA SER A 472 -3.24 21.88 7.02
C SER A 472 -2.81 20.42 7.04
N ASP A 473 -3.19 19.66 6.02
CA ASP A 473 -2.64 18.33 5.72
C ASP A 473 -1.39 18.41 4.82
N ARG A 474 -1.27 19.50 4.05
CA ARG A 474 -0.22 19.68 3.04
C ARG A 474 0.24 21.12 2.91
N PHE A 475 1.54 21.33 2.73
CA PHE A 475 2.15 22.64 2.53
C PHE A 475 1.77 23.22 1.15
N GLY A 476 1.41 24.51 1.11
CA GLY A 476 1.02 25.22 -0.12
C GLY A 476 -0.41 24.93 -0.60
N TRP A 477 -1.12 23.99 0.03
CA TRP A 477 -2.53 23.69 -0.26
C TRP A 477 -3.45 24.44 0.71
N PRO A 478 -4.76 24.53 0.43
CA PRO A 478 -5.69 25.19 1.34
C PRO A 478 -5.52 24.66 2.77
N TYR A 479 -5.47 25.58 3.74
CA TYR A 479 -5.10 25.24 5.12
C TYR A 479 -6.15 24.36 5.82
N ASP A 480 -7.35 24.20 5.26
CA ASP A 480 -8.45 23.42 5.83
C ASP A 480 -9.43 23.04 4.70
N GLY A 481 -10.54 22.38 5.04
CA GLY A 481 -11.62 22.06 4.09
C GLY A 481 -12.29 20.72 4.40
N ILE A 482 -13.07 20.22 3.46
CA ILE A 482 -13.67 18.88 3.55
C ILE A 482 -12.85 17.91 2.70
N LEU A 483 -12.38 16.83 3.32
CA LEU A 483 -11.71 15.72 2.63
C LEU A 483 -12.72 14.62 2.37
N PHE A 484 -12.72 14.09 1.16
CA PHE A 484 -13.57 13.02 0.69
C PHE A 484 -12.76 11.75 0.48
N HIS A 485 -13.16 10.67 1.12
CA HIS A 485 -12.57 9.33 1.03
C HIS A 485 -13.57 8.38 0.36
N PRO A 486 -13.38 8.04 -0.92
CA PRO A 486 -14.30 7.16 -1.63
C PRO A 486 -14.18 5.70 -1.18
N GLY A 487 -15.33 5.03 -1.10
CA GLY A 487 -15.46 3.59 -1.02
C GLY A 487 -14.80 2.98 0.20
N ILE A 488 -15.43 3.15 1.36
CA ILE A 488 -15.02 2.48 2.59
C ILE A 488 -15.15 0.96 2.41
N GLU A 489 -14.08 0.26 2.73
CA GLU A 489 -14.06 -1.20 2.82
C GLU A 489 -14.11 -1.59 4.30
N GLU A 490 -15.17 -2.27 4.71
CA GLU A 490 -15.29 -2.87 6.05
C GLU A 490 -14.98 -4.37 5.96
N ASN A 491 -14.07 -4.84 6.81
CA ASN A 491 -13.78 -6.26 6.99
C ASN A 491 -13.46 -6.57 8.46
N ASP A 492 -13.18 -7.84 8.75
CA ASP A 492 -12.88 -8.31 10.11
C ASP A 492 -11.64 -7.60 10.75
N GLU A 493 -10.84 -6.88 9.97
CA GLU A 493 -9.67 -6.10 10.44
C GLU A 493 -9.98 -4.60 10.66
N GLY A 494 -11.18 -4.13 10.30
CA GLY A 494 -11.66 -2.76 10.52
C GLY A 494 -12.09 -2.01 9.25
N ILE A 495 -12.19 -0.69 9.37
CA ILE A 495 -12.55 0.25 8.29
C ILE A 495 -11.28 0.70 7.55
N LYS A 496 -11.19 0.39 6.26
CA LYS A 496 -10.11 0.83 5.38
C LYS A 496 -10.65 1.82 4.36
N VAL A 497 -9.83 2.81 4.02
CA VAL A 497 -10.12 3.80 2.99
C VAL A 497 -8.99 3.84 1.96
N ARG A 498 -9.32 4.41 0.80
CA ARG A 498 -8.35 4.72 -0.25
C ARG A 498 -7.79 6.14 -0.06
N ASP A 499 -7.11 6.63 -1.08
CA ASP A 499 -6.68 8.04 -1.19
C ASP A 499 -7.86 9.00 -1.01
N PHE A 500 -7.59 10.26 -0.67
CA PHE A 500 -8.61 11.29 -0.45
C PHE A 500 -8.57 12.38 -1.51
N PHE A 501 -9.68 13.09 -1.62
CA PHE A 501 -9.88 14.26 -2.47
C PHE A 501 -10.37 15.43 -1.63
N ARG A 502 -9.95 16.65 -1.96
CA ARG A 502 -10.54 17.87 -1.39
C ARG A 502 -11.77 18.22 -2.20
N ILE A 503 -12.87 18.48 -1.51
CA ILE A 503 -14.09 18.92 -2.18
C ILE A 503 -13.87 20.28 -2.84
N ARG A 504 -14.32 20.37 -4.09
CA ARG A 504 -14.37 21.60 -4.88
C ARG A 504 -15.80 21.91 -5.27
N TYR A 505 -16.07 23.17 -5.51
CA TYR A 505 -17.35 23.66 -5.99
C TYR A 505 -17.16 24.77 -7.01
N ILE A 506 -18.21 25.04 -7.78
CA ILE A 506 -18.30 26.16 -8.70
C ILE A 506 -19.12 27.27 -8.01
N PRO A 507 -18.58 28.48 -7.84
CA PRO A 507 -19.34 29.60 -7.28
C PRO A 507 -20.60 29.92 -8.10
N GLU A 508 -21.62 30.52 -7.48
CA GLU A 508 -22.95 30.71 -8.10
C GLU A 508 -22.87 31.43 -9.47
N ASP A 509 -22.08 32.51 -9.50
CA ASP A 509 -21.90 33.40 -10.65
C ASP A 509 -20.68 33.04 -11.53
N ALA A 510 -20.01 31.92 -11.27
CA ALA A 510 -18.82 31.52 -12.00
C ALA A 510 -19.13 30.63 -13.22
N GLU A 511 -18.17 30.57 -14.15
CA GLU A 511 -18.23 29.65 -15.29
C GLU A 511 -18.10 28.19 -14.82
N ASP A 512 -18.62 27.26 -15.63
CA ASP A 512 -18.77 25.84 -15.27
C ASP A 512 -17.44 25.09 -15.03
N ASP A 513 -16.30 25.69 -15.34
CA ASP A 513 -14.95 25.16 -15.15
C ASP A 513 -14.13 25.90 -14.07
N GLU A 514 -14.69 26.95 -13.44
CA GLU A 514 -14.02 27.72 -12.39
C GLU A 514 -14.21 27.08 -11.01
N PHE A 515 -13.49 25.97 -10.77
CA PHE A 515 -13.53 25.27 -9.49
C PHE A 515 -12.76 25.99 -8.39
N ARG A 516 -13.36 26.06 -7.19
CA ARG A 516 -12.70 26.51 -5.95
C ARG A 516 -12.72 25.41 -4.91
N PHE A 517 -11.65 25.31 -4.12
CA PHE A 517 -11.64 24.42 -2.96
C PHE A 517 -12.50 24.99 -1.83
N LEU A 518 -13.24 24.14 -1.13
CA LEU A 518 -13.86 24.56 0.13
C LEU A 518 -12.75 24.85 1.15
N HIS A 519 -12.64 26.12 1.55
CA HIS A 519 -11.58 26.59 2.43
C HIS A 519 -12.10 27.66 3.41
N ALA A 520 -12.41 27.22 4.63
CA ALA A 520 -12.66 28.09 5.76
C ALA A 520 -12.39 27.34 7.08
N ARG A 521 -11.59 27.93 7.96
CA ARG A 521 -11.18 27.29 9.22
C ARG A 521 -12.38 27.14 10.18
N TYR A 522 -12.42 26.02 10.92
CA TYR A 522 -13.54 25.66 11.80
C TYR A 522 -14.87 25.69 11.03
N ASN A 523 -14.90 24.83 10.01
CA ASN A 523 -16.06 24.59 9.16
C ASN A 523 -16.86 23.37 9.62
N PHE A 524 -18.06 23.23 9.09
CA PHE A 524 -18.86 22.02 9.21
C PHE A 524 -19.64 21.81 7.91
N VAL A 525 -19.93 20.56 7.58
CA VAL A 525 -20.76 20.21 6.43
C VAL A 525 -21.82 19.22 6.86
N CYS A 526 -23.01 19.32 6.26
CA CYS A 526 -24.08 18.33 6.38
C CYS A 526 -24.37 17.81 4.97
N PRO A 527 -24.00 16.55 4.65
CA PRO A 527 -24.42 15.93 3.40
C PRO A 527 -25.90 15.59 3.49
N THR A 528 -26.69 16.05 2.53
CA THR A 528 -28.15 15.88 2.53
C THR A 528 -28.69 16.02 1.11
N ASP A 529 -29.74 15.29 0.79
CA ASP A 529 -30.53 15.51 -0.43
C ASP A 529 -31.67 16.47 -0.07
N TRP A 530 -31.38 17.78 -0.13
CA TRP A 530 -32.33 18.77 0.42
C TRP A 530 -33.53 18.99 -0.50
N ASP A 531 -33.35 18.84 -1.82
CA ASP A 531 -34.40 19.07 -2.81
C ASP A 531 -35.03 17.78 -3.34
N GLN A 532 -34.61 16.63 -2.77
CA GLN A 532 -35.18 15.31 -3.02
C GLN A 532 -35.00 14.87 -4.48
N ASP A 533 -33.91 15.29 -5.12
CA ASP A 533 -33.56 14.88 -6.48
C ASP A 533 -32.80 13.54 -6.54
N GLY A 534 -32.50 12.95 -5.37
CA GLY A 534 -31.82 11.68 -5.21
C GLY A 534 -30.30 11.79 -5.26
N LEU A 535 -29.75 13.01 -5.36
CA LEU A 535 -28.32 13.28 -5.27
C LEU A 535 -27.97 13.83 -3.88
N VAL A 536 -26.82 13.43 -3.37
CA VAL A 536 -26.30 14.00 -2.13
C VAL A 536 -25.71 15.37 -2.43
N ASP A 537 -26.30 16.41 -1.86
CA ASP A 537 -25.78 17.76 -1.83
C ASP A 537 -24.98 18.03 -0.55
N LEU A 538 -24.34 19.20 -0.46
CA LEU A 538 -23.64 19.63 0.74
C LEU A 538 -24.18 20.96 1.28
N PHE A 539 -24.50 20.99 2.57
CA PHE A 539 -24.84 22.21 3.30
C PHE A 539 -23.69 22.61 4.23
N TYR A 540 -23.09 23.77 3.99
CA TYR A 540 -21.79 24.15 4.55
C TYR A 540 -21.88 25.42 5.42
N VAL A 541 -21.10 25.45 6.51
CA VAL A 541 -20.95 26.61 7.40
C VAL A 541 -19.51 26.74 7.89
N SER A 542 -19.08 27.95 8.21
CA SER A 542 -17.78 28.21 8.83
C SER A 542 -17.86 29.32 9.88
N MET A 543 -16.87 29.38 10.78
CA MET A 543 -16.75 30.45 11.78
C MET A 543 -16.64 31.82 11.09
N GLU A 544 -17.31 32.84 11.64
CA GLU A 544 -17.14 34.25 11.23
C GLU A 544 -15.72 34.74 11.55
N ARG A 545 -15.09 35.43 10.59
CA ARG A 545 -13.82 36.11 10.80
C ARG A 545 -13.77 37.44 10.08
N ASP A 546 -13.24 38.42 10.79
CA ASP A 546 -13.03 39.79 10.29
C ASP A 546 -11.74 39.96 9.47
N GLU A 547 -10.82 38.98 9.50
CA GLU A 547 -9.49 39.07 8.86
C GLU A 547 -9.04 37.76 8.20
N ILE A 548 -8.25 37.88 7.12
CA ILE A 548 -7.56 36.76 6.47
C ILE A 548 -6.60 36.11 7.49
N HIS A 549 -6.66 34.79 7.62
CA HIS A 549 -5.84 34.07 8.59
C HIS A 549 -4.33 34.27 8.31
N HIS A 550 -3.52 34.55 9.33
CA HIS A 550 -2.06 34.70 9.19
C HIS A 550 -1.30 33.46 8.66
N PHE A 551 -2.00 32.33 8.48
CA PHE A 551 -1.42 31.08 7.95
C PHE A 551 -1.93 30.76 6.54
N THR A 552 -2.85 31.58 6.00
CA THR A 552 -3.30 31.44 4.61
C THR A 552 -2.16 31.90 3.71
N MET A 553 -1.74 31.03 2.80
CA MET A 553 -0.76 31.39 1.78
C MET A 553 -1.35 32.42 0.81
N PRO A 554 -0.55 33.34 0.25
CA PRO A 554 -1.04 34.38 -0.66
C PRO A 554 -1.89 33.85 -1.82
N GLU A 555 -1.50 32.72 -2.42
CA GLU A 555 -2.23 32.05 -3.50
C GLU A 555 -3.60 31.48 -3.09
N ASN A 556 -3.81 31.26 -1.79
CA ASN A 556 -5.07 30.78 -1.23
C ASN A 556 -5.87 31.90 -0.55
N ALA A 557 -5.40 33.16 -0.61
CA ALA A 557 -6.07 34.29 0.04
C ALA A 557 -7.49 34.51 -0.50
N ASP A 558 -7.69 34.32 -1.81
CA ASP A 558 -8.99 34.45 -2.48
C ASP A 558 -9.89 33.22 -2.28
N LEU A 559 -9.33 32.12 -1.73
CA LEU A 559 -10.09 30.91 -1.39
C LEU A 559 -10.69 30.98 0.03
N PHE A 560 -10.22 31.89 0.89
CA PHE A 560 -10.71 31.98 2.27
C PHE A 560 -12.10 32.63 2.30
N GLN A 561 -13.13 31.80 2.48
CA GLN A 561 -14.53 32.24 2.56
C GLN A 561 -15.10 31.97 3.95
N SER A 562 -14.73 32.80 4.92
CA SER A 562 -15.50 32.88 6.16
C SER A 562 -16.86 33.48 5.84
N SER A 563 -17.91 32.69 5.99
CA SER A 563 -19.26 33.11 5.65
C SER A 563 -20.03 33.41 6.93
N ASN A 564 -20.53 34.64 7.07
CA ASN A 564 -21.68 34.94 7.92
C ASN A 564 -22.98 34.33 7.41
N TYR A 565 -22.85 33.26 6.62
CA TYR A 565 -23.89 32.63 5.88
C TYR A 565 -23.73 31.12 5.89
N PHE A 566 -24.86 30.44 5.83
CA PHE A 566 -24.91 29.06 5.39
C PHE A 566 -24.83 29.00 3.86
N THR A 567 -24.12 28.00 3.34
CA THR A 567 -23.88 27.83 1.90
C THR A 567 -24.49 26.53 1.40
N PHE A 568 -25.35 26.63 0.39
CA PHE A 568 -25.96 25.49 -0.31
C PHE A 568 -25.15 25.12 -1.55
N LEU A 569 -24.53 23.95 -1.55
CA LEU A 569 -23.70 23.42 -2.64
C LEU A 569 -24.41 22.25 -3.31
N LYS A 570 -25.08 22.54 -4.43
CA LYS A 570 -25.95 21.61 -5.14
C LYS A 570 -25.13 20.66 -6.00
N ASN A 571 -25.39 19.37 -5.88
CA ASN A 571 -24.85 18.36 -6.78
C ASN A 571 -25.49 18.51 -8.18
N THR A 572 -24.65 18.70 -9.18
CA THR A 572 -25.13 18.92 -10.56
C THR A 572 -25.45 17.61 -11.30
N GLY A 573 -25.20 16.45 -10.69
CA GLY A 573 -25.25 15.14 -11.33
C GLY A 573 -24.12 14.86 -12.31
N ARG A 574 -23.24 15.85 -12.55
CA ARG A 574 -22.03 15.70 -13.37
C ARG A 574 -20.84 15.31 -12.49
N ARG A 575 -19.81 14.73 -13.13
CA ARG A 575 -18.55 14.37 -12.48
C ARG A 575 -17.37 15.09 -13.12
N ASP A 576 -16.38 15.41 -12.31
CA ASP A 576 -15.12 15.96 -12.78
C ASP A 576 -14.16 14.87 -13.31
N ILE A 577 -12.97 15.26 -13.77
CA ILE A 577 -11.95 14.33 -14.29
C ILE A 577 -11.47 13.31 -13.24
N SER A 578 -11.64 13.61 -11.96
CA SER A 578 -11.28 12.73 -10.85
C SER A 578 -12.39 11.72 -10.52
N GLY A 579 -13.56 11.86 -11.15
CA GLY A 579 -14.74 11.03 -10.95
C GLY A 579 -15.67 11.55 -9.84
N GLN A 580 -15.35 12.71 -9.25
CA GLN A 580 -16.10 13.25 -8.11
C GLN A 580 -17.28 14.10 -8.55
N PRO A 581 -18.37 14.15 -7.76
CA PRO A 581 -19.51 15.02 -8.03
C PRO A 581 -19.09 16.49 -8.19
N ILE A 582 -19.65 17.15 -9.19
CA ILE A 582 -19.50 18.59 -9.38
C ILE A 582 -20.59 19.29 -8.59
N LEU A 583 -20.18 20.09 -7.61
CA LEU A 583 -21.06 20.91 -6.79
C LEU A 583 -21.11 22.35 -7.33
N LYS A 584 -22.29 22.97 -7.32
CA LYS A 584 -22.50 24.39 -7.63
C LYS A 584 -23.12 25.11 -6.45
N GLU A 585 -22.56 26.25 -6.07
CA GLU A 585 -23.14 27.15 -5.08
C GLU A 585 -24.46 27.75 -5.61
N THR A 586 -25.51 27.78 -4.79
CA THR A 586 -26.86 28.12 -5.25
C THR A 586 -27.64 29.09 -4.37
N LYS A 587 -27.31 29.20 -3.08
CA LYS A 587 -28.00 30.12 -2.15
C LYS A 587 -27.26 30.33 -0.84
N HIS A 588 -27.45 31.52 -0.26
CA HIS A 588 -26.94 31.90 1.07
C HIS A 588 -28.04 32.36 2.03
N TYR A 589 -27.90 31.99 3.30
CA TYR A 589 -28.72 32.49 4.41
C TYR A 589 -27.86 33.03 5.51
N SER A 590 -28.28 34.10 6.19
CA SER A 590 -27.51 34.59 7.33
C SER A 590 -27.37 33.49 8.39
N ALA A 591 -26.12 33.17 8.70
CA ALA A 591 -25.73 32.28 9.78
C ALA A 591 -25.19 33.07 10.97
N LEU A 592 -25.37 34.39 11.03
CA LEU A 592 -24.74 35.25 12.04
C LEU A 592 -25.08 34.83 13.47
N ALA A 593 -26.31 34.37 13.73
CA ALA A 593 -26.71 33.83 15.04
C ALA A 593 -25.83 32.64 15.49
N VAL A 594 -25.32 31.89 14.50
CA VAL A 594 -24.56 30.64 14.65
C VAL A 594 -23.05 30.88 14.58
N THR A 595 -22.60 31.82 13.74
CA THR A 595 -21.19 32.05 13.43
C THR A 595 -20.55 33.18 14.25
N HIS A 596 -21.34 34.18 14.67
CA HIS A 596 -20.80 35.37 15.34
C HIS A 596 -20.24 35.04 16.72
N ASN A 597 -18.97 35.37 16.97
CA ASN A 597 -18.22 35.02 18.18
C ASN A 597 -18.28 33.51 18.54
N ALA A 598 -18.55 32.66 17.55
CA ALA A 598 -18.52 31.21 17.74
C ALA A 598 -17.08 30.70 17.74
N TYR A 599 -16.80 29.63 18.48
CA TYR A 599 -15.53 28.89 18.42
C TYR A 599 -15.54 27.84 17.30
N ALA A 600 -16.66 27.16 17.09
CA ALA A 600 -16.89 26.26 15.95
C ALA A 600 -18.41 26.17 15.73
N PRO A 601 -18.91 26.48 14.53
CA PRO A 601 -20.30 26.22 14.19
C PRO A 601 -20.49 24.76 13.78
N ALA A 602 -21.69 24.24 13.97
CA ALA A 602 -22.15 23.01 13.32
C ALA A 602 -23.54 23.22 12.72
N VAL A 603 -23.90 22.37 11.78
CA VAL A 603 -25.15 22.49 11.04
C VAL A 603 -25.73 21.12 10.73
N ALA A 604 -27.06 21.04 10.71
CA ALA A 604 -27.81 19.87 10.25
C ALA A 604 -29.06 20.30 9.50
N VAL A 605 -29.57 19.40 8.65
CA VAL A 605 -30.72 19.64 7.79
C VAL A 605 -31.69 18.47 7.92
N GLU A 606 -32.77 18.66 8.66
CA GLU A 606 -33.75 17.62 8.99
C GLU A 606 -35.17 18.18 9.11
N ASP A 607 -36.18 17.33 8.89
CA ASP A 607 -37.60 17.72 9.10
C ASP A 607 -37.93 17.65 10.60
N LEU A 608 -37.85 18.80 11.28
CA LEU A 608 -37.98 18.86 12.74
C LEU A 608 -39.42 19.03 13.19
N ASP A 609 -40.24 19.75 12.42
CA ASP A 609 -41.64 19.98 12.77
C ASP A 609 -42.63 19.01 12.09
N GLY A 610 -42.10 18.06 11.31
CA GLY A 610 -42.82 16.94 10.72
C GLY A 610 -43.71 17.37 9.55
N ASP A 611 -43.38 18.49 8.90
CA ASP A 611 -44.16 19.04 7.79
C ASP A 611 -43.73 18.49 6.42
N GLY A 612 -42.73 17.60 6.40
CA GLY A 612 -42.16 16.97 5.22
C GLY A 612 -41.08 17.81 4.53
N LYS A 613 -40.79 19.01 5.01
CA LYS A 613 -39.71 19.87 4.50
C LYS A 613 -38.51 19.77 5.43
N LYS A 614 -37.32 19.77 4.84
CA LYS A 614 -36.07 19.80 5.61
C LYS A 614 -35.86 21.21 6.18
N ASP A 615 -35.87 21.32 7.50
CA ASP A 615 -35.51 22.52 8.26
C ASP A 615 -33.99 22.59 8.49
N ILE A 616 -33.50 23.73 8.97
CA ILE A 616 -32.09 23.92 9.30
C ILE A 616 -31.92 24.04 10.81
N ILE A 617 -30.96 23.28 11.35
CA ILE A 617 -30.44 23.45 12.70
C ILE A 617 -29.05 24.04 12.63
N GLY A 618 -28.85 25.16 13.29
CA GLY A 618 -27.54 25.78 13.49
C GLY A 618 -27.08 25.66 14.93
N VAL A 619 -25.81 25.34 15.15
CA VAL A 619 -25.24 25.20 16.49
C VAL A 619 -24.08 26.16 16.64
N LYS A 620 -24.18 27.04 17.64
CA LYS A 620 -23.11 27.94 18.06
C LYS A 620 -22.38 27.39 19.28
N SER A 621 -21.11 27.02 19.14
CA SER A 621 -20.23 26.85 20.31
C SER A 621 -19.66 28.20 20.73
N HIS A 622 -19.89 28.60 21.98
CA HIS A 622 -19.40 29.87 22.50
C HIS A 622 -17.89 29.82 22.81
N ASN A 623 -17.15 30.84 22.38
CA ASN A 623 -15.76 31.01 22.78
C ASN A 623 -15.72 31.41 24.27
N GLY A 624 -14.94 30.72 25.10
CA GLY A 624 -14.96 30.82 26.57
C GLY A 624 -14.48 32.15 27.18
N THR A 625 -14.51 33.25 26.43
CA THR A 625 -14.13 34.58 26.86
C THR A 625 -15.33 35.29 27.51
N HIS A 626 -15.50 35.14 28.83
CA HIS A 626 -16.21 36.04 29.78
C HIS A 626 -17.65 36.51 29.51
N GLU A 627 -18.28 36.23 28.37
CA GLU A 627 -19.63 36.72 28.02
C GLU A 627 -20.75 35.70 28.24
N THR A 628 -20.43 34.46 28.61
CA THR A 628 -21.47 33.52 29.05
C THR A 628 -21.88 33.83 30.49
N PRO A 629 -23.18 33.78 30.86
CA PRO A 629 -23.67 34.08 32.22
C PRO A 629 -23.01 33.27 33.35
N ILE A 630 -22.23 32.25 32.98
CA ILE A 630 -21.65 31.24 33.87
C ILE A 630 -20.11 31.22 33.81
N GLY A 631 -19.47 32.01 32.92
CA GLY A 631 -18.00 32.09 32.82
C GLY A 631 -17.30 30.80 32.42
N LEU A 632 -18.03 29.81 31.90
CA LEU A 632 -17.52 28.50 31.50
C LEU A 632 -17.36 28.43 29.98
N ALA A 633 -16.20 27.99 29.52
CA ALA A 633 -15.98 27.57 28.14
C ALA A 633 -16.79 26.30 27.84
N GLY A 634 -17.40 26.21 26.65
CA GLY A 634 -18.15 25.03 26.22
C GLY A 634 -19.65 25.07 26.56
N ILE A 635 -20.35 26.15 26.23
CA ILE A 635 -21.81 26.13 26.07
C ILE A 635 -22.07 26.11 24.56
N ALA A 636 -23.01 25.28 24.11
CA ALA A 636 -23.55 25.32 22.77
C ALA A 636 -24.94 25.96 22.82
N THR A 637 -25.30 26.77 21.84
CA THR A 637 -26.68 27.25 21.64
C THR A 637 -27.19 26.70 20.31
N VAL A 638 -28.40 26.16 20.32
CA VAL A 638 -29.03 25.56 19.15
C VAL A 638 -30.10 26.51 18.61
N PHE A 639 -30.04 26.75 17.30
CA PHE A 639 -30.95 27.62 16.57
C PHE A 639 -31.72 26.80 15.54
N PHE A 640 -33.02 27.05 15.49
CA PHE A 640 -33.94 26.46 14.53
C PHE A 640 -34.34 27.51 13.49
N TYR A 641 -34.18 27.16 12.22
CA TYR A 641 -34.63 27.94 11.09
C TYR A 641 -35.68 27.11 10.35
N ARG A 642 -36.95 27.53 10.43
CA ARG A 642 -38.06 26.82 9.80
C ARG A 642 -38.03 27.01 8.29
N ASN A 643 -38.18 25.92 7.55
CA ASN A 643 -38.40 25.93 6.12
C ASN A 643 -39.87 26.23 5.78
N THR A 644 -40.16 27.41 5.24
CA THR A 644 -41.51 27.85 4.90
C THR A 644 -41.98 27.39 3.51
N GLY A 645 -41.09 26.80 2.71
CA GLY A 645 -41.37 26.39 1.34
C GLY A 645 -40.12 26.42 0.47
N VAL A 646 -40.29 26.22 -0.83
CA VAL A 646 -39.21 26.38 -1.81
C VAL A 646 -39.51 27.55 -2.73
N ASP A 647 -38.46 28.26 -3.15
CA ASP A 647 -38.59 29.28 -4.17
C ASP A 647 -38.77 28.67 -5.57
N LYS A 648 -38.89 29.53 -6.59
CA LYS A 648 -39.10 29.14 -7.99
C LYS A 648 -37.99 28.24 -8.57
N ASN A 649 -36.82 28.16 -7.93
CA ASN A 649 -35.68 27.36 -8.34
C ASN A 649 -35.55 26.08 -7.49
N GLY A 650 -36.51 25.80 -6.58
CA GLY A 650 -36.49 24.62 -5.72
C GLY A 650 -35.64 24.77 -4.46
N LEU A 651 -35.08 25.96 -4.20
CA LEU A 651 -34.25 26.21 -3.03
C LEU A 651 -35.14 26.49 -1.82
N PRO A 652 -34.79 26.04 -0.60
CA PRO A 652 -35.61 26.29 0.59
C PRO A 652 -35.83 27.80 0.79
N GLU A 653 -36.83 28.20 1.55
CA GLU A 653 -37.02 29.54 2.12
C GLU A 653 -37.08 29.40 3.63
N VAL A 654 -36.23 30.09 4.38
CA VAL A 654 -36.16 29.92 5.84
C VAL A 654 -36.50 31.17 6.62
N THR A 655 -37.09 30.99 7.80
CA THR A 655 -37.39 32.07 8.74
C THR A 655 -36.14 32.61 9.43
N GLU A 656 -36.31 33.72 10.14
CA GLU A 656 -35.36 34.13 11.19
C GLU A 656 -35.16 33.00 12.21
N PRO A 657 -33.94 32.85 12.76
CA PRO A 657 -33.64 31.79 13.72
C PRO A 657 -34.37 31.96 15.03
N VAL A 658 -34.81 30.85 15.59
CA VAL A 658 -35.35 30.76 16.95
C VAL A 658 -34.41 29.92 17.81
N GLU A 659 -34.06 30.41 19.00
CA GLU A 659 -33.29 29.64 19.97
C GLU A 659 -34.13 28.45 20.50
N LEU A 660 -33.64 27.23 20.32
CA LEU A 660 -34.26 26.04 20.87
C LEU A 660 -34.02 25.94 22.37
N LYS A 661 -35.10 25.68 23.10
CA LYS A 661 -35.13 25.57 24.57
C LYS A 661 -35.89 24.32 24.98
N THR A 662 -35.61 23.83 26.18
CA THR A 662 -36.41 22.76 26.79
C THR A 662 -37.85 23.24 26.99
N THR A 663 -38.78 22.31 27.26
CA THR A 663 -40.17 22.65 27.60
C THR A 663 -40.29 23.54 28.84
N GLU A 664 -39.27 23.56 29.69
CA GLU A 664 -39.18 24.41 30.88
C GLU A 664 -38.57 25.80 30.57
N GLY A 665 -38.21 26.05 29.31
CA GLY A 665 -37.60 27.29 28.84
C GLY A 665 -36.09 27.38 29.10
N GLU A 666 -35.44 26.26 29.46
CA GLU A 666 -34.00 26.22 29.70
C GLU A 666 -33.21 26.11 28.39
N ILE A 667 -32.00 26.67 28.39
CA ILE A 667 -31.09 26.60 27.24
C ILE A 667 -30.53 25.18 27.16
N ILE A 668 -30.48 24.61 25.96
CA ILE A 668 -29.83 23.33 25.72
C ILE A 668 -28.31 23.57 25.72
N PHE A 669 -27.54 22.87 26.57
CA PHE A 669 -26.08 23.05 26.67
C PHE A 669 -25.31 21.72 26.58
N GLY A 670 -24.13 21.76 25.96
CA GLY A 670 -23.18 20.64 25.92
C GLY A 670 -21.75 21.15 26.13
N TYR A 671 -20.96 20.44 26.93
CA TYR A 671 -19.58 20.83 27.24
C TYR A 671 -18.58 20.26 26.24
N HIS A 672 -18.19 21.05 25.24
CA HIS A 672 -16.98 20.78 24.45
C HIS A 672 -16.54 22.01 23.63
N TYR A 673 -15.29 21.98 23.15
CA TYR A 673 -14.76 22.96 22.18
C TYR A 673 -15.21 22.68 20.74
N ALA A 674 -15.81 21.53 20.46
CA ALA A 674 -16.43 21.22 19.16
C ALA A 674 -17.77 20.52 19.43
N PRO A 675 -18.91 21.04 18.95
CA PRO A 675 -20.20 20.48 19.28
C PRO A 675 -20.45 19.24 18.41
N GLU A 676 -20.20 18.07 18.98
CA GLU A 676 -20.71 16.81 18.43
C GLU A 676 -22.19 16.71 18.81
N ILE A 677 -23.04 17.21 17.92
CA ILE A 677 -24.49 17.08 18.02
C ILE A 677 -24.94 16.19 16.88
N SER A 678 -25.74 15.19 17.20
CA SER A 678 -26.34 14.28 16.24
C SER A 678 -27.84 14.44 16.27
N PHE A 679 -28.45 14.33 15.10
CA PHE A 679 -29.89 14.38 14.92
C PHE A 679 -30.33 13.03 14.38
N GLY A 680 -31.45 12.52 14.88
CA GLY A 680 -32.01 11.27 14.40
C GLY A 680 -33.18 10.85 15.24
N ASP A 681 -34.06 10.04 14.64
CA ASP A 681 -35.17 9.41 15.34
C ASP A 681 -34.66 8.19 16.12
N VAL A 682 -34.11 8.44 17.32
CA VAL A 682 -33.43 7.41 18.13
C VAL A 682 -34.43 6.42 18.70
N ASN A 683 -35.68 6.84 18.88
CA ASN A 683 -36.74 6.05 19.47
C ASN A 683 -37.73 5.46 18.42
N ASN A 684 -37.56 5.80 17.14
CA ASN A 684 -38.38 5.40 16.01
C ASN A 684 -39.86 5.83 16.14
N ASP A 685 -40.12 7.05 16.63
CA ASP A 685 -41.46 7.65 16.78
C ASP A 685 -41.86 8.58 15.61
N GLY A 686 -40.98 8.73 14.63
CA GLY A 686 -41.15 9.59 13.47
C GLY A 686 -40.81 11.06 13.72
N ARG A 687 -40.22 11.39 14.88
CA ARG A 687 -39.72 12.73 15.20
C ARG A 687 -38.21 12.68 15.39
N ILE A 688 -37.56 13.75 15.00
CA ILE A 688 -36.11 13.86 15.12
C ILE A 688 -35.75 14.21 16.57
N ASP A 689 -35.00 13.33 17.21
CA ASP A 689 -34.35 13.59 18.49
C ASP A 689 -33.03 14.34 18.28
N ILE A 690 -32.62 15.08 19.31
CA ILE A 690 -31.32 15.78 19.33
C ILE A 690 -30.44 15.15 20.40
N VAL A 691 -29.31 14.59 20.00
CA VAL A 691 -28.35 13.93 20.88
C VAL A 691 -27.11 14.79 21.03
N PHE A 692 -26.72 15.06 22.28
CA PHE A 692 -25.55 15.86 22.61
C PHE A 692 -24.52 15.03 23.37
N ASN A 693 -23.25 15.18 23.00
CA ASN A 693 -22.15 14.69 23.81
C ASN A 693 -21.79 15.72 24.90
N ASN A 694 -21.77 15.27 26.16
CA ASN A 694 -21.32 16.08 27.29
C ASN A 694 -20.13 15.38 27.96
N THR A 695 -18.90 15.81 27.64
CA THR A 695 -17.67 15.15 28.12
C THR A 695 -17.13 15.74 29.42
N TYR A 696 -17.74 16.81 29.95
CA TYR A 696 -17.31 17.46 31.20
C TYR A 696 -18.20 17.08 32.39
N VAL A 697 -18.65 15.83 32.42
CA VAL A 697 -19.29 15.30 33.60
C VAL A 697 -18.21 14.78 34.54
N ARG A 698 -18.07 15.38 35.73
CA ARG A 698 -17.52 14.65 36.89
C ARG A 698 -18.26 13.30 36.94
N PRO A 699 -17.62 12.15 37.20
CA PRO A 699 -18.08 10.79 36.82
C PRO A 699 -19.42 10.25 37.40
N HIS A 700 -20.44 11.09 37.61
CA HIS A 700 -21.68 10.78 38.34
C HIS A 700 -22.96 11.24 37.65
N GLN A 701 -22.95 11.81 36.44
CA GLN A 701 -24.18 12.26 35.77
C GLN A 701 -24.17 12.00 34.25
N VAL A 702 -24.68 10.84 33.83
CA VAL A 702 -25.20 10.70 32.46
C VAL A 702 -26.66 11.12 32.53
N LEU A 703 -27.02 12.22 31.85
CA LEU A 703 -28.41 12.65 31.69
C LEU A 703 -28.89 12.18 30.32
N TRP A 704 -29.92 11.35 30.31
CA TRP A 704 -30.78 11.14 29.16
C TRP A 704 -31.92 12.16 29.27
N HIS A 705 -32.10 12.96 28.22
CA HIS A 705 -33.26 13.84 28.07
C HIS A 705 -34.17 13.30 26.98
#